data_AF-A0AAJ2PPR7-F1
#
_entry.id   AF-A0AAJ2PPR7-F1
#
_cell.length_a   1.000
_cell.length_b   1.000
_cell.length_c   1.000
_cell.angle_alpha   90.00
_cell.angle_beta   90.00
_cell.angle_gamma   90.00
#
_symmetry.space_group_name_H-M   'P 1'
#
loop_
_entity.id
_entity.type
_entity.pdbx_description
1 polymer ?
#
loop_
_entity_poly.entity_id
_entity_poly.type
_entity_poly.pdbx_seq_one_letter_code
_entity_poly.pdbx_strand_id
1 'polypeptide(L)'
;MSRITINGVTVDPLAQAHELVTASLVSEDATASNYLLVQTTHPPTAEEKEELGALGVVIHEYVPDDTYLCGFQPTDLDAVRALPFVAWADVYFKGFKIAQSLRSNRLRPGVAVLADPEEAVGPRTSSVDIVLHEDVEVSTDGLRDRIAAAAGISPGDVQPCGDKVRVTVREEDLAVLAALDEVKEIEEVPERALYNTVAGNLMHAHVSLNGTKFRGDGQIVCVADTGFDKGSATNVHPAFTGRVKRLVALGRTSPERTDDPDGHGTHVAGSVLGDGTSASMGGAITGTAPEARLVLQSVLADDGSLSGIPPNLRSLFEPPFLEDGARIHTNSWGPSTPGLPYNKSAREVDQFVWDNKDFVICFAAGNDGTDRDGDGRINLRAVSGETGAKNIITVGASEGDRPQIPHTYDDLRPLSYPAPPIRGDKMADNPAGMAAFSSRGPTQEGRIKPEIVAPGTAILSTRSRLAPDNARFGESTDPAFMFDSGTSMATPLVAGCVAVLRETLVKNGTPKPSAALIKAMLINGADELKGQYVPSEAGSSPNNSSGFGIVNLQQAVVLPTDAGRAGFTDAKELDQGEERAFRITVPEGASRLKVTLVWTDPPGKALQNDLDLIVRASGQERHGNMGTGSGFDRVNNVEQVNWQNIPAGEAEVVVSAFRITQFAQPYAVAWRIL
;
A
#
# COMPACT_ATOMS: atom_id res chain seq x y z
N MET A 1 28.75 -8.36 4.01
CA MET A 1 28.56 -7.76 5.36
C MET A 1 27.28 -8.36 5.87
N SER A 2 27.29 -8.91 7.06
CA SER A 2 26.21 -9.73 7.63
C SER A 2 25.17 -8.85 8.34
N ARG A 3 24.83 -7.69 7.77
CA ARG A 3 24.08 -6.67 8.50
C ARG A 3 22.64 -7.11 8.73
N ILE A 4 22.19 -7.07 9.97
CA ILE A 4 20.79 -7.24 10.35
C ILE A 4 20.27 -5.86 10.74
N THR A 5 19.19 -5.40 10.10
CA THR A 5 18.56 -4.10 10.42
C THR A 5 17.09 -4.26 10.76
N ILE A 6 16.74 -4.04 12.03
CA ILE A 6 15.35 -4.06 12.52
C ILE A 6 15.14 -2.77 13.32
N ASN A 7 14.06 -2.04 13.01
CA ASN A 7 13.64 -0.82 13.70
C ASN A 7 14.75 0.22 13.93
N GLY A 8 15.51 0.47 12.87
CA GLY A 8 16.60 1.46 12.85
C GLY A 8 17.85 1.05 13.65
N VAL A 9 17.88 -0.14 14.27
CA VAL A 9 19.12 -0.72 14.81
C VAL A 9 19.74 -1.57 13.71
N THR A 10 21.00 -1.29 13.38
CA THR A 10 21.82 -2.14 12.51
C THR A 10 22.97 -2.76 13.32
N VAL A 11 23.19 -4.06 13.13
CA VAL A 11 24.35 -4.80 13.65
C VAL A 11 24.91 -5.70 12.54
N ASP A 12 26.22 -5.86 12.46
CA ASP A 12 26.86 -6.95 11.68
C ASP A 12 27.43 -7.94 12.70
N PRO A 13 26.77 -9.10 12.97
CA PRO A 13 27.12 -9.96 14.08
C PRO A 13 28.44 -10.68 13.86
N LEU A 14 28.88 -10.84 12.62
CA LEU A 14 30.20 -11.41 12.29
C LEU A 14 31.31 -10.37 12.49
N ALA A 15 31.11 -9.12 12.04
CA ALA A 15 32.10 -8.05 12.23
C ALA A 15 32.16 -7.54 13.68
N GLN A 16 31.04 -7.60 14.42
CA GLN A 16 30.89 -7.07 15.78
C GLN A 16 30.81 -8.17 16.85
N ALA A 17 31.22 -9.40 16.54
CA ALA A 17 31.15 -10.55 17.46
C ALA A 17 31.75 -10.26 18.85
N HIS A 18 32.89 -9.57 18.93
CA HIS A 18 33.50 -9.17 20.20
C HIS A 18 32.64 -8.14 20.98
N GLU A 19 31.99 -7.21 20.29
CA GLU A 19 31.09 -6.24 20.91
C GLU A 19 29.84 -6.94 21.47
N LEU A 20 29.26 -7.88 20.72
CA LEU A 20 28.12 -8.69 21.16
C LEU A 20 28.46 -9.52 22.40
N VAL A 21 29.62 -10.20 22.43
CA VAL A 21 30.08 -10.94 23.62
C VAL A 21 30.30 -9.99 24.81
N THR A 22 30.92 -8.82 24.59
CA THR A 22 31.15 -7.82 25.64
C THR A 22 29.83 -7.27 26.21
N ALA A 23 28.80 -7.17 25.37
CA ALA A 23 27.46 -6.72 25.73
C ALA A 23 26.52 -7.83 26.25
N SER A 24 27.02 -9.07 26.38
CA SER A 24 26.23 -10.25 26.77
C SER A 24 25.03 -10.54 25.85
N LEU A 25 25.24 -10.39 24.54
CA LEU A 25 24.26 -10.60 23.45
C LEU A 25 24.62 -11.82 22.56
N VAL A 26 25.26 -12.82 23.14
CA VAL A 26 25.48 -14.12 22.49
C VAL A 26 24.97 -15.18 23.46
N SER A 27 23.95 -15.93 23.06
CA SER A 27 23.29 -16.89 23.95
C SER A 27 24.01 -18.24 23.93
N GLU A 28 24.12 -18.89 25.08
CA GLU A 28 24.63 -20.26 25.16
C GLU A 28 23.62 -21.25 24.57
N ASP A 29 22.34 -21.06 24.88
CA ASP A 29 21.20 -21.83 24.38
C ASP A 29 20.00 -20.91 24.07
N ALA A 30 18.88 -21.49 23.62
CA ALA A 30 17.63 -20.75 23.41
C ALA A 30 16.65 -20.78 24.61
N THR A 31 17.09 -21.18 25.81
CA THR A 31 16.20 -21.31 26.99
C THR A 31 15.51 -20.00 27.39
N ALA A 32 16.05 -18.85 26.97
CA ALA A 32 15.52 -17.52 27.29
C ALA A 32 14.49 -16.97 26.28
N SER A 33 14.29 -17.62 25.11
CA SER A 33 13.36 -17.12 24.08
C SER A 33 12.96 -18.22 23.10
N ASN A 34 11.66 -18.28 22.76
CA ASN A 34 11.14 -19.18 21.74
C ASN A 34 11.36 -18.66 20.31
N TYR A 35 12.18 -17.61 20.11
CA TYR A 35 12.36 -16.95 18.83
C TYR A 35 13.83 -16.73 18.50
N LEU A 36 14.22 -17.08 17.27
CA LEU A 36 15.58 -16.90 16.74
C LEU A 36 15.62 -15.88 15.62
N LEU A 37 16.78 -15.24 15.46
CA LEU A 37 17.22 -14.70 14.19
C LEU A 37 18.23 -15.69 13.58
N VAL A 38 17.94 -16.22 12.41
CA VAL A 38 18.81 -17.10 11.64
C VAL A 38 19.23 -16.37 10.37
N GLN A 39 20.51 -16.04 10.24
CA GLN A 39 21.08 -15.51 9.01
C GLN A 39 21.73 -16.64 8.22
N THR A 40 21.32 -16.80 6.98
CA THR A 40 21.88 -17.78 6.04
C THR A 40 22.92 -17.12 5.13
N THR A 41 23.70 -17.94 4.43
CA THR A 41 24.72 -17.50 3.46
C THR A 41 24.14 -17.17 2.09
N HIS A 42 22.89 -17.57 1.85
CA HIS A 42 22.08 -17.38 0.64
C HIS A 42 20.62 -17.72 0.97
N PRO A 43 19.62 -17.35 0.13
CA PRO A 43 18.24 -17.79 0.31
C PRO A 43 18.16 -19.33 0.35
N PRO A 44 17.64 -19.95 1.43
CA PRO A 44 17.76 -21.38 1.64
C PRO A 44 16.91 -22.18 0.65
N THR A 45 17.44 -23.32 0.19
CA THR A 45 16.70 -24.24 -0.70
C THR A 45 15.51 -24.90 0.01
N ALA A 46 14.72 -25.68 -0.73
CA ALA A 46 13.65 -26.48 -0.13
C ALA A 46 14.21 -27.49 0.89
N GLU A 47 15.31 -28.17 0.54
CA GLU A 47 16.01 -29.13 1.40
C GLU A 47 16.60 -28.46 2.65
N GLU A 48 17.22 -27.28 2.51
CA GLU A 48 17.78 -26.54 3.65
C GLU A 48 16.69 -26.04 4.62
N LYS A 49 15.49 -25.72 4.11
CA LYS A 49 14.31 -25.44 4.95
C LYS A 49 13.79 -26.70 5.65
N GLU A 50 13.84 -27.87 4.99
CA GLU A 50 13.53 -29.15 5.65
C GLU A 50 14.55 -29.48 6.75
N GLU A 51 15.84 -29.20 6.55
CA GLU A 51 16.88 -29.35 7.59
C GLU A 51 16.62 -28.44 8.80
N LEU A 52 16.29 -27.15 8.58
CA LEU A 52 15.87 -26.22 9.64
C LEU A 52 14.61 -26.74 10.38
N GLY A 53 13.60 -27.17 9.62
CA GLY A 53 12.35 -27.72 10.16
C GLY A 53 12.56 -28.99 10.99
N ALA A 54 13.50 -29.86 10.59
CA ALA A 54 13.86 -31.07 11.32
C ALA A 54 14.54 -30.77 12.68
N LEU A 55 15.19 -29.61 12.81
CA LEU A 55 15.69 -29.10 14.09
C LEU A 55 14.62 -28.36 14.91
N GLY A 56 13.40 -28.20 14.40
CA GLY A 56 12.32 -27.47 15.06
C GLY A 56 12.34 -25.96 14.85
N VAL A 57 13.10 -25.46 13.86
CA VAL A 57 13.07 -24.05 13.43
C VAL A 57 11.90 -23.83 12.47
N VAL A 58 11.02 -22.89 12.79
CA VAL A 58 9.87 -22.51 11.95
C VAL A 58 10.09 -21.09 11.43
N ILE A 59 10.32 -20.91 10.13
CA ILE A 59 10.52 -19.58 9.53
C ILE A 59 9.20 -18.78 9.60
N HIS A 60 9.22 -17.60 10.23
CA HIS A 60 8.07 -16.70 10.34
C HIS A 60 8.14 -15.53 9.35
N GLU A 61 9.24 -14.76 9.35
CA GLU A 61 9.39 -13.58 8.48
C GLU A 61 10.82 -13.45 7.94
N TYR A 62 10.96 -13.05 6.67
CA TYR A 62 12.22 -12.61 6.10
C TYR A 62 12.57 -11.20 6.57
N VAL A 63 13.77 -11.09 7.12
CA VAL A 63 14.48 -9.86 7.49
C VAL A 63 15.59 -9.62 6.45
N PRO A 64 15.85 -8.38 5.99
CA PRO A 64 16.84 -8.12 4.96
C PRO A 64 18.25 -8.68 5.23
N ASP A 65 19.02 -8.84 4.15
CA ASP A 65 20.35 -9.46 4.13
C ASP A 65 20.31 -10.94 4.61
N ASP A 66 19.53 -11.78 3.90
CA ASP A 66 19.41 -13.24 4.06
C ASP A 66 19.15 -13.70 5.51
N THR A 67 18.35 -12.93 6.24
CA THR A 67 18.04 -13.16 7.66
C THR A 67 16.57 -13.56 7.84
N TYR A 68 16.29 -14.41 8.82
CA TYR A 68 14.95 -14.94 9.07
C TYR A 68 14.62 -14.85 10.55
N LEU A 69 13.47 -14.27 10.88
CA LEU A 69 12.86 -14.39 12.19
C LEU A 69 12.12 -15.73 12.23
N CYS A 70 12.45 -16.58 13.20
CA CYS A 70 11.93 -17.94 13.31
C CYS A 70 11.35 -18.20 14.70
N GLY A 71 10.32 -19.04 14.79
CA GLY A 71 9.96 -19.75 16.02
C GLY A 71 10.88 -20.94 16.26
N PHE A 72 11.19 -21.22 17.52
CA PHE A 72 12.08 -22.31 17.95
C PHE A 72 11.76 -22.71 19.39
N GLN A 73 11.10 -23.86 19.57
CA GLN A 73 10.75 -24.43 20.87
C GLN A 73 11.86 -25.29 21.52
N PRO A 74 12.80 -25.91 20.77
CA PRO A 74 13.98 -26.54 21.37
C PRO A 74 14.94 -25.51 21.99
N THR A 75 15.92 -25.98 22.76
CA THR A 75 16.94 -25.11 23.35
C THR A 75 18.32 -25.23 22.70
N ASP A 76 18.59 -26.30 21.95
CA ASP A 76 19.89 -26.57 21.30
C ASP A 76 20.14 -25.67 20.09
N LEU A 77 20.68 -24.48 20.37
CA LEU A 77 21.04 -23.47 19.37
C LEU A 77 22.31 -23.84 18.58
N ASP A 78 23.18 -24.68 19.14
CA ASP A 78 24.42 -25.11 18.48
C ASP A 78 24.15 -26.08 17.33
N ALA A 79 23.10 -26.91 17.42
CA ALA A 79 22.62 -27.71 16.29
C ALA A 79 22.24 -26.84 15.07
N VAL A 80 21.60 -25.69 15.29
CA VAL A 80 21.24 -24.73 14.22
C VAL A 80 22.47 -24.02 13.68
N ARG A 81 23.37 -23.55 14.57
CA ARG A 81 24.65 -22.91 14.20
C ARG A 81 25.61 -23.83 13.44
N ALA A 82 25.47 -25.15 13.58
CA ALA A 82 26.29 -26.15 12.89
C ALA A 82 25.88 -26.42 11.43
N LEU A 83 24.71 -25.94 10.99
CA LEU A 83 24.24 -26.12 9.61
C LEU A 83 25.15 -25.36 8.61
N PRO A 84 25.69 -26.00 7.55
CA PRO A 84 26.70 -25.38 6.68
C PRO A 84 26.27 -24.09 5.96
N PHE A 85 24.97 -23.88 5.78
CA PHE A 85 24.40 -22.71 5.11
C PHE A 85 24.02 -21.59 6.08
N VAL A 86 24.04 -21.81 7.40
CA VAL A 86 23.79 -20.79 8.42
C VAL A 86 25.08 -20.00 8.66
N ALA A 87 25.03 -18.69 8.40
CA ALA A 87 26.13 -17.77 8.66
C ALA A 87 26.18 -17.35 10.15
N TRP A 88 25.02 -17.17 10.77
CA TRP A 88 24.88 -16.79 12.18
C TRP A 88 23.48 -17.14 12.70
N ALA A 89 23.36 -17.54 13.97
CA ALA A 89 22.07 -17.71 14.63
C ALA A 89 22.16 -17.39 16.14
N ASP A 90 21.18 -16.64 16.63
CA ASP A 90 20.99 -16.34 18.06
C ASP A 90 19.53 -15.98 18.37
N VAL A 91 19.19 -15.77 19.65
CA VAL A 91 17.81 -15.43 20.07
C VAL A 91 17.40 -14.03 19.59
N TYR A 92 16.09 -13.80 19.44
CA TYR A 92 15.57 -12.51 18.98
C TYR A 92 15.69 -11.42 20.07
N PHE A 93 16.67 -10.52 19.91
CA PHE A 93 17.01 -9.53 20.94
C PHE A 93 15.91 -8.50 21.22
N LYS A 94 15.59 -8.31 22.51
CA LYS A 94 14.62 -7.29 23.02
C LYS A 94 14.83 -5.88 22.44
N GLY A 95 16.07 -5.45 22.20
CA GLY A 95 16.38 -4.11 21.69
C GLY A 95 15.96 -3.86 20.24
N PHE A 96 15.62 -4.90 19.47
CA PHE A 96 14.99 -4.74 18.15
C PHE A 96 13.49 -4.42 18.23
N LYS A 97 12.81 -4.81 19.33
CA LYS A 97 11.34 -4.82 19.42
C LYS A 97 10.71 -3.41 19.48
N ILE A 98 11.41 -2.38 19.94
CA ILE A 98 10.85 -1.01 20.03
C ILE A 98 11.04 -0.28 18.70
N ALA A 99 9.96 0.21 18.07
CA ALA A 99 10.01 0.99 16.82
C ALA A 99 10.80 2.31 16.98
N GLN A 100 11.42 2.78 15.88
CA GLN A 100 12.27 3.98 15.90
C GLN A 100 11.55 5.26 16.35
N SER A 101 10.24 5.41 16.06
CA SER A 101 9.48 6.61 16.44
C SER A 101 9.27 6.75 17.95
N LEU A 102 9.33 5.64 18.70
CA LEU A 102 9.19 5.60 20.16
C LEU A 102 10.52 5.78 20.90
N ARG A 103 11.63 6.05 20.19
CA ARG A 103 12.96 6.24 20.79
C ARG A 103 13.34 7.72 20.85
N SER A 104 14.11 8.09 21.87
CA SER A 104 14.59 9.47 21.98
C SER A 104 15.60 9.81 20.86
N ASN A 105 15.64 11.09 20.44
CA ASN A 105 16.57 11.58 19.41
C ASN A 105 18.08 11.51 19.79
N ARG A 106 18.42 10.92 20.94
CA ARG A 106 19.82 10.69 21.37
C ARG A 106 20.27 9.30 20.94
N LEU A 107 20.38 9.08 19.63
CA LEU A 107 20.84 7.82 19.06
C LEU A 107 22.26 7.46 19.53
N ARG A 108 22.42 6.38 20.30
CA ARG A 108 23.64 5.58 20.24
C ARG A 108 23.63 4.67 19.01
N PRO A 109 24.78 4.45 18.37
CA PRO A 109 24.90 3.47 17.29
C PRO A 109 25.01 2.04 17.83
N GLY A 110 24.40 1.10 17.09
CA GLY A 110 24.73 -0.33 17.14
C GLY A 110 24.44 -1.06 18.45
N VAL A 111 25.37 -1.94 18.83
CA VAL A 111 25.20 -3.03 19.81
C VAL A 111 24.73 -2.56 21.20
N ALA A 112 25.06 -1.34 21.62
CA ALA A 112 24.62 -0.81 22.92
C ALA A 112 23.09 -0.79 23.09
N VAL A 113 22.35 -0.45 22.03
CA VAL A 113 20.87 -0.38 22.02
C VAL A 113 20.22 -1.77 22.11
N LEU A 114 20.96 -2.83 21.73
CA LEU A 114 20.47 -4.21 21.79
C LEU A 114 20.48 -4.76 23.22
N ALA A 115 21.52 -4.46 23.99
CA ALA A 115 21.69 -4.92 25.37
C ALA A 115 20.78 -4.15 26.33
N ASP A 116 20.73 -2.83 26.16
CA ASP A 116 19.95 -1.94 27.00
C ASP A 116 19.10 -0.98 26.14
N PRO A 117 17.80 -1.27 25.95
CA PRO A 117 16.90 -0.35 25.28
C PRO A 117 16.54 0.89 26.13
N GLU A 118 16.92 0.95 27.42
CA GLU A 118 16.65 2.10 28.29
C GLU A 118 17.65 3.25 28.07
N GLU A 119 17.37 4.12 27.09
CA GLU A 119 17.97 5.47 27.06
C GLU A 119 16.95 6.56 27.43
N ALA A 120 16.59 6.54 28.72
CA ALA A 120 15.99 7.63 29.51
C ALA A 120 14.90 8.44 28.78
N VAL A 121 13.72 7.83 28.63
CA VAL A 121 12.55 8.56 28.14
C VAL A 121 11.95 9.43 29.24
N GLY A 122 11.41 10.59 28.86
CA GLY A 122 10.73 11.48 29.79
C GLY A 122 9.36 10.93 30.23
N PRO A 123 8.61 11.63 31.10
CA PRO A 123 7.29 11.22 31.57
C PRO A 123 6.18 11.37 30.51
N ARG A 124 6.50 11.19 29.22
CA ARG A 124 5.54 11.21 28.12
C ARG A 124 4.76 9.89 28.12
N THR A 125 3.49 9.99 27.75
CA THR A 125 2.65 8.85 27.41
C THR A 125 2.41 8.79 25.91
N SER A 126 2.47 7.60 25.34
CA SER A 126 2.28 7.34 23.91
C SER A 126 1.24 6.23 23.73
N SER A 127 0.39 6.34 22.70
CA SER A 127 -0.52 5.27 22.30
C SER A 127 0.24 4.32 21.39
N VAL A 128 0.31 3.04 21.76
CA VAL A 128 1.12 2.03 21.07
C VAL A 128 0.30 0.79 20.72
N ASP A 129 0.62 0.19 19.57
CA ASP A 129 0.25 -1.18 19.24
C ASP A 129 1.41 -2.09 19.67
N ILE A 130 1.17 -2.96 20.65
CA ILE A 130 2.03 -4.07 21.01
C ILE A 130 1.68 -5.22 20.08
N VAL A 131 2.57 -5.53 19.14
CA VAL A 131 2.42 -6.58 18.14
C VAL A 131 3.01 -7.87 18.70
N LEU A 132 2.28 -8.97 18.61
CA LEU A 132 2.74 -10.28 19.07
C LEU A 132 3.38 -11.10 17.94
N HIS A 133 4.11 -12.14 18.32
CA HIS A 133 4.55 -13.17 17.38
C HIS A 133 3.34 -13.97 16.82
N GLU A 134 3.51 -14.56 15.63
CA GLU A 134 2.39 -15.07 14.82
C GLU A 134 1.72 -16.33 15.41
N ASP A 135 2.44 -17.00 16.31
CA ASP A 135 2.05 -18.19 17.07
C ASP A 135 1.48 -17.86 18.47
N VAL A 136 1.29 -16.57 18.81
CA VAL A 136 0.81 -16.12 20.12
C VAL A 136 -0.60 -15.52 20.04
N GLU A 137 -1.48 -15.98 20.93
CA GLU A 137 -2.77 -15.33 21.19
C GLU A 137 -2.78 -14.59 22.54
N VAL A 138 -3.30 -13.36 22.59
CA VAL A 138 -3.44 -12.57 23.84
C VAL A 138 -4.29 -13.31 24.91
N SER A 139 -5.16 -14.22 24.47
CA SER A 139 -6.08 -15.00 25.31
C SER A 139 -5.43 -16.08 26.16
N THR A 140 -4.18 -16.48 25.90
CA THR A 140 -3.53 -17.60 26.60
C THR A 140 -2.61 -17.15 27.74
N ASP A 141 -2.31 -18.09 28.64
CA ASP A 141 -1.13 -18.12 29.52
C ASP A 141 -0.85 -16.86 30.37
N GLY A 142 -1.91 -16.15 30.77
CA GLY A 142 -1.81 -14.94 31.59
C GLY A 142 -1.04 -13.79 30.91
N LEU A 143 -0.83 -13.86 29.60
CA LEU A 143 -0.10 -12.84 28.84
C LEU A 143 -0.75 -11.45 28.99
N ARG A 144 -2.08 -11.40 28.99
CA ARG A 144 -2.85 -10.18 29.29
C ARG A 144 -2.45 -9.51 30.61
N ASP A 145 -2.28 -10.29 31.68
CA ASP A 145 -1.92 -9.77 33.00
C ASP A 145 -0.46 -9.32 33.05
N ARG A 146 0.44 -10.03 32.35
CA ARG A 146 1.85 -9.63 32.18
C ARG A 146 2.00 -8.34 31.38
N ILE A 147 1.28 -8.20 30.26
CA ILE A 147 1.23 -6.96 29.47
C ILE A 147 0.69 -5.81 30.33
N ALA A 148 -0.39 -6.03 31.08
CA ALA A 148 -0.96 -5.01 31.97
C ALA A 148 0.03 -4.54 33.04
N ALA A 149 0.69 -5.49 33.71
CA ALA A 149 1.71 -5.21 34.72
C ALA A 149 2.92 -4.47 34.13
N ALA A 150 3.41 -4.88 32.96
CA ALA A 150 4.51 -4.23 32.25
C ALA A 150 4.15 -2.82 31.75
N ALA A 151 2.91 -2.59 31.34
CA ALA A 151 2.40 -1.29 30.89
C ALA A 151 1.93 -0.36 32.03
N GLY A 152 1.91 -0.84 33.29
CA GLY A 152 1.44 -0.05 34.43
C GLY A 152 -0.08 0.20 34.47
N ILE A 153 -0.88 -0.63 33.80
CA ILE A 153 -2.35 -0.48 33.66
C ILE A 153 -3.12 -1.68 34.26
N SER A 154 -4.45 -1.60 34.30
CA SER A 154 -5.27 -2.74 34.75
C SER A 154 -5.39 -3.78 33.62
N PRO A 155 -5.47 -5.09 33.92
CA PRO A 155 -5.76 -6.10 32.90
C PRO A 155 -7.03 -5.81 32.10
N GLY A 156 -8.05 -5.21 32.72
CA GLY A 156 -9.28 -4.76 32.05
C GLY A 156 -9.04 -3.79 30.89
N ASP A 157 -7.99 -2.97 30.98
CA ASP A 157 -7.64 -1.93 30.00
C ASP A 157 -6.84 -2.49 28.81
N VAL A 158 -6.26 -3.69 28.96
CA VAL A 158 -5.64 -4.46 27.85
C VAL A 158 -6.76 -5.01 26.95
N GLN A 159 -6.93 -4.41 25.78
CA GLN A 159 -7.92 -4.82 24.77
C GLN A 159 -7.24 -5.54 23.58
N PRO A 160 -7.45 -6.86 23.40
CA PRO A 160 -6.97 -7.58 22.22
C PRO A 160 -7.63 -7.07 20.94
N CYS A 161 -6.84 -6.89 19.89
CA CYS A 161 -7.27 -6.41 18.57
C CYS A 161 -6.75 -7.34 17.45
N GLY A 162 -6.96 -8.65 17.62
CA GLY A 162 -6.29 -9.70 16.85
C GLY A 162 -4.96 -10.07 17.52
N ASP A 163 -3.90 -10.25 16.72
CA ASP A 163 -2.51 -10.51 17.14
C ASP A 163 -1.76 -9.22 17.59
N LYS A 164 -2.50 -8.24 18.11
CA LYS A 164 -1.96 -7.05 18.74
C LYS A 164 -2.83 -6.56 19.90
N VAL A 165 -2.23 -5.75 20.77
CA VAL A 165 -2.87 -5.04 21.88
C VAL A 165 -2.63 -3.54 21.72
N ARG A 166 -3.69 -2.72 21.77
CA ARG A 166 -3.56 -1.26 21.76
C ARG A 166 -3.67 -0.71 23.18
N VAL A 167 -2.67 0.07 23.62
CA VAL A 167 -2.61 0.64 24.97
C VAL A 167 -1.95 2.02 24.96
N THR A 168 -2.31 2.88 25.92
CA THR A 168 -1.56 4.10 26.22
C THR A 168 -0.62 3.83 27.39
N VAL A 169 0.69 3.97 27.16
CA VAL A 169 1.74 3.61 28.13
C VAL A 169 2.68 4.79 28.35
N ARG A 170 3.36 4.83 29.50
CA ARG A 170 4.49 5.76 29.70
C ARG A 170 5.68 5.21 28.93
N GLU A 171 6.48 6.07 28.33
CA GLU A 171 7.58 5.60 27.48
C GLU A 171 8.72 4.93 28.27
N GLU A 172 8.81 5.18 29.58
CA GLU A 172 9.69 4.46 30.51
C GLU A 172 9.31 2.97 30.68
N ASP A 173 8.06 2.59 30.41
CA ASP A 173 7.57 1.20 30.54
C ASP A 173 7.87 0.33 29.29
N LEU A 174 8.31 0.94 28.17
CA LEU A 174 8.53 0.26 26.89
C LEU A 174 9.61 -0.83 26.95
N ALA A 175 10.65 -0.65 27.77
CA ALA A 175 11.72 -1.63 27.94
C ALA A 175 11.22 -2.91 28.65
N VAL A 176 10.27 -2.76 29.59
CA VAL A 176 9.65 -3.90 30.30
C VAL A 176 8.72 -4.66 29.37
N LEU A 177 7.96 -3.95 28.52
CA LEU A 177 7.13 -4.56 27.49
C LEU A 177 7.97 -5.31 26.43
N ALA A 178 9.09 -4.73 26.00
CA ALA A 178 10.02 -5.38 25.07
C ALA A 178 10.77 -6.58 25.67
N ALA A 179 10.80 -6.73 27.00
CA ALA A 179 11.38 -7.89 27.67
C ALA A 179 10.44 -9.11 27.71
N LEU A 180 9.17 -8.97 27.32
CA LEU A 180 8.28 -10.11 27.12
C LEU A 180 8.68 -10.85 25.82
N ASP A 181 8.79 -12.17 25.90
CA ASP A 181 9.23 -12.99 24.76
C ASP A 181 8.21 -12.93 23.62
N GLU A 182 6.93 -12.99 23.99
CA GLU A 182 5.76 -13.01 23.09
C GLU A 182 5.54 -11.73 22.29
N VAL A 183 6.17 -10.62 22.68
CA VAL A 183 6.10 -9.34 21.97
C VAL A 183 7.07 -9.36 20.80
N LYS A 184 6.58 -9.19 19.57
CA LYS A 184 7.40 -9.10 18.36
C LYS A 184 7.92 -7.68 18.12
N GLU A 185 7.04 -6.70 18.28
CA GLU A 185 7.28 -5.29 17.99
C GLU A 185 6.37 -4.39 18.83
N ILE A 186 6.81 -3.17 19.14
CA ILE A 186 6.00 -2.11 19.76
C ILE A 186 6.10 -0.88 18.86
N GLU A 187 4.97 -0.45 18.29
CA GLU A 187 4.89 0.66 17.35
C GLU A 187 3.93 1.77 17.83
N GLU A 188 4.20 3.02 17.43
CA GLU A 188 3.32 4.15 17.72
C GLU A 188 2.04 4.07 16.87
N VAL A 189 0.88 4.28 17.50
CA VAL A 189 -0.41 4.31 16.79
C VAL A 189 -0.51 5.60 15.98
N PRO A 190 -0.58 5.55 14.63
CA PRO A 190 -0.76 6.76 13.84
C PRO A 190 -2.18 7.31 14.02
N GLU A 191 -2.28 8.62 14.22
CA GLU A 191 -3.52 9.35 13.95
C GLU A 191 -3.85 9.27 12.44
N ARG A 192 -5.14 9.15 12.11
CA ARG A 192 -5.60 9.04 10.72
C ARG A 192 -6.38 10.29 10.32
N ALA A 193 -6.07 10.82 9.15
CA ALA A 193 -6.70 12.00 8.58
C ALA A 193 -7.22 11.72 7.17
N LEU A 194 -8.22 12.51 6.75
CA LEU A 194 -8.67 12.55 5.36
C LEU A 194 -7.58 13.21 4.50
N TYR A 195 -7.30 12.65 3.32
CA TYR A 195 -6.41 13.28 2.36
C TYR A 195 -7.18 14.14 1.35
N ASN A 196 -8.03 15.07 1.83
CA ASN A 196 -8.83 15.97 0.99
C ASN A 196 -7.97 16.49 -0.17
N THR A 197 -8.23 16.22 -1.47
CA THR A 197 -9.40 15.71 -2.26
C THR A 197 -9.07 15.44 -3.83
N VAL A 198 -9.71 16.08 -4.86
CA VAL A 198 -9.57 16.49 -6.35
C VAL A 198 -9.11 15.75 -7.72
N ALA A 199 -9.15 16.45 -8.93
CA ALA A 199 -9.20 16.17 -10.45
C ALA A 199 -9.84 14.93 -11.09
N GLY A 200 -10.38 15.11 -12.32
CA GLY A 200 -10.78 14.03 -13.22
C GLY A 200 -10.66 14.30 -14.73
N ASN A 201 -11.12 13.31 -15.51
CA ASN A 201 -11.27 13.20 -16.97
C ASN A 201 -10.10 12.68 -17.84
N LEU A 202 -8.87 12.50 -17.33
CA LEU A 202 -7.72 12.10 -18.17
C LEU A 202 -7.51 10.58 -18.35
N MET A 203 -8.28 9.74 -17.67
CA MET A 203 -7.94 8.31 -17.51
C MET A 203 -8.44 7.35 -18.61
N HIS A 204 -9.05 7.88 -19.67
CA HIS A 204 -9.71 7.08 -20.73
C HIS A 204 -10.70 6.03 -20.18
N ALA A 205 -11.46 6.41 -19.16
CA ALA A 205 -12.36 5.56 -18.37
C ALA A 205 -13.51 4.88 -19.16
N HIS A 206 -13.85 5.37 -20.35
CA HIS A 206 -15.01 4.88 -21.12
C HIS A 206 -14.64 3.71 -22.04
N VAL A 207 -14.60 2.49 -21.50
CA VAL A 207 -14.29 1.29 -22.29
C VAL A 207 -15.55 0.74 -22.97
N SER A 208 -15.42 0.38 -24.25
CA SER A 208 -16.46 -0.31 -25.03
C SER A 208 -15.86 -1.42 -25.89
N LEU A 209 -16.44 -2.62 -25.83
CA LEU A 209 -16.04 -3.80 -26.60
C LEU A 209 -17.23 -4.30 -27.41
N ASN A 210 -17.09 -4.40 -28.73
CA ASN A 210 -18.11 -4.93 -29.64
C ASN A 210 -19.52 -4.31 -29.46
N GLY A 211 -19.58 -3.03 -29.06
CA GLY A 211 -20.83 -2.31 -28.75
C GLY A 211 -21.31 -2.44 -27.30
N THR A 212 -20.78 -3.38 -26.52
CA THR A 212 -21.01 -3.47 -25.07
C THR A 212 -20.15 -2.41 -24.36
N LYS A 213 -20.78 -1.57 -23.55
CA LYS A 213 -20.07 -0.62 -22.67
C LYS A 213 -19.79 -1.31 -21.35
N PHE A 214 -18.60 -1.13 -20.79
CA PHE A 214 -18.28 -1.52 -19.42
C PHE A 214 -18.32 -0.28 -18.54
N ARG A 215 -19.10 -0.33 -17.45
CA ARG A 215 -19.42 0.82 -16.57
C ARG A 215 -19.48 0.41 -15.10
N GLY A 216 -18.94 -0.75 -14.74
CA GLY A 216 -18.98 -1.32 -13.39
C GLY A 216 -20.17 -2.25 -13.11
N ASP A 217 -20.91 -2.67 -14.14
CA ASP A 217 -22.08 -3.55 -13.97
C ASP A 217 -21.71 -4.86 -13.25
N GLY A 218 -22.61 -5.30 -12.38
CA GLY A 218 -22.41 -6.43 -11.47
C GLY A 218 -21.34 -6.22 -10.38
N GLN A 219 -20.63 -5.10 -10.33
CA GLN A 219 -19.61 -4.84 -9.30
C GLN A 219 -20.20 -4.13 -8.08
N ILE A 220 -19.57 -4.40 -6.93
CA ILE A 220 -19.87 -3.76 -5.65
C ILE A 220 -18.56 -3.17 -5.12
N VAL A 221 -18.54 -1.86 -4.94
CA VAL A 221 -17.40 -1.11 -4.39
C VAL A 221 -17.76 -0.65 -2.98
N CYS A 222 -16.88 -0.93 -2.02
CA CYS A 222 -16.95 -0.39 -0.68
C CYS A 222 -16.10 0.90 -0.58
N VAL A 223 -16.68 1.94 0.00
CA VAL A 223 -16.02 3.22 0.31
C VAL A 223 -16.02 3.37 1.83
N ALA A 224 -14.86 3.43 2.47
CA ALA A 224 -14.76 3.76 3.90
C ALA A 224 -14.30 5.21 4.06
N ASP A 225 -15.20 6.07 4.51
CA ASP A 225 -15.02 7.53 4.47
C ASP A 225 -15.97 8.27 5.44
N THR A 226 -16.09 9.59 5.37
CA THR A 226 -16.81 10.40 6.36
C THR A 226 -18.28 10.00 6.54
N GLY A 227 -18.99 9.77 5.44
CA GLY A 227 -20.40 9.43 5.41
C GLY A 227 -20.95 9.46 3.98
N PHE A 228 -22.27 9.40 3.87
CA PHE A 228 -22.97 9.53 2.59
C PHE A 228 -24.17 10.47 2.66
N ASP A 229 -24.00 11.69 2.16
CA ASP A 229 -25.04 12.70 1.95
C ASP A 229 -25.98 12.83 3.18
N LYS A 230 -27.24 12.39 3.10
CA LYS A 230 -28.21 12.45 4.21
C LYS A 230 -28.28 11.19 5.08
N GLY A 231 -27.36 10.24 4.91
CA GLY A 231 -27.31 8.98 5.66
C GLY A 231 -28.53 8.09 5.39
N SER A 232 -29.11 8.18 4.19
CA SER A 232 -30.39 7.53 3.86
C SER A 232 -30.30 6.74 2.57
N ALA A 233 -30.63 5.45 2.64
CA ALA A 233 -30.74 4.56 1.47
C ALA A 233 -32.01 4.82 0.62
N THR A 234 -32.97 5.63 1.10
CA THR A 234 -34.20 5.97 0.38
C THR A 234 -34.23 7.41 -0.11
N ASN A 235 -33.71 8.36 0.68
CA ASN A 235 -33.46 9.75 0.28
C ASN A 235 -31.97 9.92 -0.05
N VAL A 236 -31.48 9.16 -1.04
CA VAL A 236 -30.10 9.25 -1.52
C VAL A 236 -29.84 10.54 -2.30
N HIS A 237 -28.56 10.88 -2.47
CA HIS A 237 -28.16 11.87 -3.47
C HIS A 237 -28.60 11.39 -4.89
N PRO A 238 -29.20 12.24 -5.75
CA PRO A 238 -29.84 11.81 -7.00
C PRO A 238 -28.95 10.96 -7.92
N ALA A 239 -27.65 11.28 -7.97
CA ALA A 239 -26.63 10.57 -8.75
C ALA A 239 -26.32 9.13 -8.26
N PHE A 240 -27.04 8.60 -7.27
CA PHE A 240 -26.91 7.22 -6.76
C PHE A 240 -28.26 6.47 -6.67
N THR A 241 -29.32 7.02 -7.27
CA THR A 241 -30.67 6.45 -7.24
C THR A 241 -30.66 4.97 -7.63
N GLY A 242 -31.12 4.10 -6.73
CA GLY A 242 -31.18 2.64 -6.92
C GLY A 242 -29.86 1.87 -6.78
N ARG A 243 -28.72 2.54 -6.56
CA ARG A 243 -27.38 1.92 -6.57
C ARG A 243 -26.67 1.84 -5.21
N VAL A 244 -27.19 2.51 -4.18
CA VAL A 244 -26.75 2.26 -2.79
C VAL A 244 -27.21 0.87 -2.35
N LYS A 245 -26.26 0.00 -1.99
CA LYS A 245 -26.52 -1.35 -1.45
C LYS A 245 -26.65 -1.33 0.08
N ARG A 246 -25.68 -0.71 0.78
CA ARG A 246 -25.66 -0.62 2.25
C ARG A 246 -24.93 0.65 2.70
N LEU A 247 -25.43 1.25 3.78
CA LEU A 247 -24.71 2.27 4.56
C LEU A 247 -24.45 1.67 5.94
N VAL A 248 -23.25 1.85 6.48
CA VAL A 248 -22.82 1.30 7.79
C VAL A 248 -22.23 2.44 8.61
N ALA A 249 -22.68 2.63 9.85
CA ALA A 249 -22.06 3.60 10.77
C ALA A 249 -20.99 2.89 11.61
N LEU A 250 -19.78 3.47 11.69
CA LEU A 250 -18.67 2.94 12.47
C LEU A 250 -18.12 3.95 13.49
N GLY A 251 -18.15 5.26 13.21
CA GLY A 251 -17.51 6.27 14.07
C GLY A 251 -18.40 7.05 15.04
N ARG A 252 -19.71 7.17 14.80
CA ARG A 252 -20.61 8.03 15.61
C ARG A 252 -21.39 7.24 16.65
N THR A 253 -21.68 7.85 17.79
CA THR A 253 -22.34 7.18 18.93
C THR A 253 -23.76 6.69 18.61
N SER A 254 -24.40 7.29 17.61
CA SER A 254 -25.69 6.83 17.07
C SER A 254 -25.45 5.76 15.99
N PRO A 255 -25.79 4.48 16.21
CA PRO A 255 -25.36 3.37 15.32
C PRO A 255 -26.03 3.35 13.94
N GLU A 256 -27.05 4.18 13.72
CA GLU A 256 -27.71 4.36 12.40
C GLU A 256 -27.10 5.53 11.60
N ARG A 257 -26.18 6.30 12.21
CA ARG A 257 -25.79 7.63 11.73
C ARG A 257 -24.71 7.56 10.65
N THR A 258 -25.15 7.69 9.39
CA THR A 258 -24.30 7.61 8.20
C THR A 258 -24.32 8.89 7.33
N ASP A 259 -24.87 10.00 7.82
CA ASP A 259 -24.91 11.29 7.13
C ASP A 259 -23.53 11.92 6.96
N ASP A 260 -23.34 12.78 5.96
CA ASP A 260 -22.05 13.37 5.63
C ASP A 260 -22.04 14.90 5.83
N PRO A 261 -21.83 15.39 7.06
CA PRO A 261 -21.74 16.82 7.33
C PRO A 261 -20.43 17.45 6.83
N ASP A 262 -19.42 16.64 6.50
CA ASP A 262 -18.14 17.09 5.94
C ASP A 262 -18.24 17.26 4.41
N GLY A 263 -18.69 16.21 3.72
CA GLY A 263 -18.88 16.18 2.26
C GLY A 263 -17.89 15.31 1.50
N HIS A 264 -16.73 15.01 2.11
CA HIS A 264 -15.66 14.22 1.48
C HIS A 264 -16.14 12.85 1.01
N GLY A 265 -16.74 12.04 1.88
CA GLY A 265 -17.20 10.68 1.55
C GLY A 265 -18.25 10.63 0.44
N THR A 266 -19.14 11.63 0.37
CA THR A 266 -20.08 11.78 -0.75
C THR A 266 -19.37 12.09 -2.06
N HIS A 267 -18.34 12.94 -2.03
CA HIS A 267 -17.56 13.33 -3.19
C HIS A 267 -16.68 12.18 -3.70
N VAL A 268 -16.04 11.44 -2.79
CA VAL A 268 -15.30 10.19 -3.04
C VAL A 268 -16.21 9.18 -3.73
N ALA A 269 -17.37 8.87 -3.13
CA ALA A 269 -18.33 7.91 -3.70
C ALA A 269 -18.83 8.34 -5.09
N GLY A 270 -18.95 9.65 -5.32
CA GLY A 270 -19.35 10.20 -6.62
C GLY A 270 -18.31 9.95 -7.70
N SER A 271 -17.02 10.10 -7.37
CA SER A 271 -15.90 9.82 -8.28
C SER A 271 -15.76 8.32 -8.59
N VAL A 272 -16.13 7.43 -7.66
CA VAL A 272 -16.22 5.99 -7.93
C VAL A 272 -17.35 5.71 -8.93
N LEU A 273 -18.60 6.05 -8.59
CA LEU A 273 -19.78 5.49 -9.24
C LEU A 273 -21.00 6.43 -9.35
N GLY A 274 -20.84 7.73 -9.16
CA GLY A 274 -21.92 8.69 -9.42
C GLY A 274 -22.42 8.60 -10.87
N ASP A 275 -23.73 8.71 -11.10
CA ASP A 275 -24.33 8.84 -12.44
C ASP A 275 -25.18 10.12 -12.45
N GLY A 276 -24.48 11.26 -12.38
CA GLY A 276 -25.07 12.59 -12.30
C GLY A 276 -25.17 13.28 -13.66
N THR A 277 -26.02 14.29 -13.74
CA THR A 277 -26.09 15.21 -14.88
C THR A 277 -26.47 16.60 -14.39
N SER A 278 -25.85 17.62 -14.97
CA SER A 278 -26.06 19.02 -14.64
C SER A 278 -25.94 19.88 -15.89
N ALA A 279 -27.05 20.53 -16.28
CA ALA A 279 -27.07 21.37 -17.47
C ALA A 279 -26.20 22.63 -17.33
N SER A 280 -26.05 23.17 -16.12
CA SER A 280 -25.25 24.36 -15.84
C SER A 280 -23.75 24.05 -15.66
N MET A 281 -23.40 22.80 -15.38
CA MET A 281 -22.00 22.34 -15.24
C MET A 281 -21.49 21.51 -16.42
N GLY A 282 -22.14 21.60 -17.60
CA GLY A 282 -21.63 21.05 -18.86
C GLY A 282 -22.12 19.64 -19.23
N GLY A 283 -23.10 19.08 -18.52
CA GLY A 283 -23.75 17.82 -18.86
C GLY A 283 -23.48 16.71 -17.86
N ALA A 284 -23.02 15.55 -18.34
CA ALA A 284 -22.82 14.36 -17.51
C ALA A 284 -21.69 14.57 -16.49
N ILE A 285 -21.98 14.27 -15.22
CA ILE A 285 -21.01 14.23 -14.12
C ILE A 285 -21.07 12.83 -13.54
N THR A 286 -20.29 11.93 -14.13
CA THR A 286 -20.27 10.52 -13.77
C THR A 286 -18.95 10.14 -13.12
N GLY A 287 -19.01 9.32 -12.08
CA GLY A 287 -17.86 8.55 -11.63
C GLY A 287 -17.40 7.57 -12.71
N THR A 288 -16.29 6.89 -12.44
CA THR A 288 -15.67 5.98 -13.42
C THR A 288 -16.47 4.69 -13.65
N ALA A 289 -17.19 4.20 -12.63
CA ALA A 289 -17.99 2.98 -12.65
C ALA A 289 -19.48 3.23 -12.29
N PRO A 290 -20.22 4.03 -13.08
CA PRO A 290 -21.56 4.51 -12.73
C PRO A 290 -22.64 3.41 -12.63
N GLU A 291 -22.41 2.22 -13.18
CA GLU A 291 -23.34 1.08 -13.09
C GLU A 291 -22.99 0.11 -11.93
N ALA A 292 -21.91 0.38 -11.18
CA ALA A 292 -21.59 -0.32 -9.95
C ALA A 292 -22.53 0.06 -8.78
N ARG A 293 -22.52 -0.77 -7.74
CA ARG A 293 -23.27 -0.53 -6.48
C ARG A 293 -22.35 -0.12 -5.33
N LEU A 294 -22.85 0.78 -4.49
CA LEU A 294 -22.13 1.34 -3.35
C LEU A 294 -22.42 0.57 -2.05
N VAL A 295 -21.38 0.13 -1.37
CA VAL A 295 -21.40 -0.01 0.10
C VAL A 295 -20.61 1.17 0.66
N LEU A 296 -21.13 1.86 1.68
CA LEU A 296 -20.38 2.91 2.36
C LEU A 296 -20.30 2.68 3.86
N GLN A 297 -19.07 2.74 4.38
CA GLN A 297 -18.75 2.68 5.79
C GLN A 297 -18.39 4.09 6.28
N SER A 298 -19.24 4.64 7.13
CA SER A 298 -19.08 5.97 7.72
C SER A 298 -18.17 5.90 8.95
N VAL A 299 -16.91 6.29 8.78
CA VAL A 299 -15.86 6.24 9.81
C VAL A 299 -15.64 7.57 10.54
N LEU A 300 -16.30 8.65 10.12
CA LEU A 300 -16.32 9.93 10.85
C LEU A 300 -16.90 9.70 12.26
N ALA A 301 -16.26 10.31 13.27
CA ALA A 301 -16.73 10.36 14.65
C ALA A 301 -17.39 11.70 14.99
N ASP A 302 -18.05 11.79 16.15
CA ASP A 302 -18.80 12.99 16.55
C ASP A 302 -17.91 14.21 16.88
N ASP A 303 -16.60 14.01 17.05
CA ASP A 303 -15.58 15.06 17.18
C ASP A 303 -14.98 15.53 15.83
N GLY A 304 -15.38 14.90 14.71
CA GLY A 304 -14.85 15.16 13.38
C GLY A 304 -13.60 14.35 13.01
N SER A 305 -13.08 13.51 13.91
CA SER A 305 -11.96 12.60 13.62
C SER A 305 -12.41 11.36 12.83
N LEU A 306 -11.45 10.55 12.39
CA LEU A 306 -11.70 9.23 11.77
C LEU A 306 -11.57 8.08 12.77
N SER A 307 -11.86 8.29 14.06
CA SER A 307 -11.75 7.25 15.09
C SER A 307 -12.74 6.08 14.92
N GLY A 308 -13.67 6.16 13.97
CA GLY A 308 -14.49 5.03 13.53
C GLY A 308 -13.77 4.01 12.66
N ILE A 309 -12.54 4.29 12.23
CA ILE A 309 -11.69 3.27 11.59
C ILE A 309 -11.23 2.30 12.69
N PRO A 310 -11.55 1.00 12.61
CA PRO A 310 -11.23 0.05 13.67
C PRO A 310 -9.71 -0.05 13.91
N PRO A 311 -9.27 -0.39 15.14
CA PRO A 311 -7.85 -0.60 15.44
C PRO A 311 -7.21 -1.69 14.57
N ASN A 312 -7.95 -2.76 14.28
CA ASN A 312 -7.59 -3.80 13.33
C ASN A 312 -8.32 -3.57 12.00
N LEU A 313 -7.58 -3.32 10.92
CA LEU A 313 -8.16 -2.98 9.62
C LEU A 313 -8.87 -4.16 8.95
N ARG A 314 -8.61 -5.41 9.34
CA ARG A 314 -9.39 -6.58 8.86
C ARG A 314 -10.87 -6.42 9.17
N SER A 315 -11.21 -5.86 10.34
CA SER A 315 -12.60 -5.61 10.74
C SER A 315 -13.31 -4.53 9.90
N LEU A 316 -12.56 -3.73 9.13
CA LEU A 316 -13.12 -2.82 8.13
C LEU A 316 -13.44 -3.56 6.82
N PHE A 317 -12.51 -4.40 6.35
CA PHE A 317 -12.60 -5.04 5.03
C PHE A 317 -13.46 -6.32 5.00
N GLU A 318 -13.51 -7.06 6.11
CA GLU A 318 -14.17 -8.37 6.18
C GLU A 318 -15.71 -8.30 6.03
N PRO A 319 -16.45 -7.41 6.73
CA PRO A 319 -17.90 -7.31 6.57
C PRO A 319 -18.35 -7.00 5.13
N PRO A 320 -17.81 -6.00 4.39
CA PRO A 320 -18.23 -5.77 3.02
C PRO A 320 -17.80 -6.90 2.07
N PHE A 321 -16.69 -7.60 2.34
CA PHE A 321 -16.27 -8.76 1.54
C PHE A 321 -17.22 -9.97 1.69
N LEU A 322 -17.56 -10.34 2.93
CA LEU A 322 -18.36 -11.52 3.26
C LEU A 322 -19.87 -11.27 3.14
N GLU A 323 -20.38 -10.18 3.69
CA GLU A 323 -21.82 -9.89 3.81
C GLU A 323 -22.36 -9.24 2.54
N ASP A 324 -21.63 -8.26 1.99
CA ASP A 324 -22.05 -7.54 0.78
C ASP A 324 -21.51 -8.15 -0.51
N GLY A 325 -20.53 -9.06 -0.46
CA GLY A 325 -19.88 -9.55 -1.68
C GLY A 325 -19.12 -8.44 -2.44
N ALA A 326 -18.70 -7.38 -1.74
CA ALA A 326 -17.79 -6.40 -2.30
C ALA A 326 -16.47 -7.08 -2.69
N ARG A 327 -15.84 -6.58 -3.74
CA ARG A 327 -14.53 -7.08 -4.23
C ARG A 327 -13.51 -5.98 -4.44
N ILE A 328 -13.88 -4.77 -4.05
CA ILE A 328 -13.15 -3.54 -4.27
C ILE A 328 -13.43 -2.68 -3.04
N HIS A 329 -12.38 -2.23 -2.37
CA HIS A 329 -12.45 -1.33 -1.23
C HIS A 329 -11.57 -0.12 -1.51
N THR A 330 -12.09 1.09 -1.29
CA THR A 330 -11.33 2.32 -1.50
C THR A 330 -11.32 3.18 -0.25
N ASN A 331 -10.14 3.71 0.06
CA ASN A 331 -9.84 4.42 1.29
C ASN A 331 -9.15 5.74 0.93
N SER A 332 -9.83 6.85 1.18
CA SER A 332 -9.35 8.20 0.85
C SER A 332 -8.86 8.92 2.12
N TRP A 333 -8.06 8.20 2.91
CA TRP A 333 -7.51 8.57 4.21
C TRP A 333 -6.23 7.76 4.48
N GLY A 334 -5.49 8.16 5.52
CA GLY A 334 -4.29 7.45 5.98
C GLY A 334 -3.63 8.17 7.16
N PRO A 335 -2.41 7.77 7.55
CA PRO A 335 -1.67 8.42 8.63
C PRO A 335 -1.48 9.93 8.42
N SER A 336 -1.69 10.72 9.48
CA SER A 336 -1.44 12.17 9.49
C SER A 336 0.07 12.51 9.51
N THR A 337 0.89 11.57 9.98
CA THR A 337 2.35 11.68 9.94
C THR A 337 2.87 11.08 8.63
N PRO A 338 3.54 11.86 7.75
CA PRO A 338 4.08 11.35 6.50
C PRO A 338 5.35 10.53 6.72
N GLY A 339 5.57 9.55 5.83
CA GLY A 339 6.80 8.77 5.82
C GLY A 339 6.98 7.80 7.01
N LEU A 340 5.91 7.35 7.67
CA LEU A 340 6.02 6.25 8.62
C LEU A 340 6.44 4.95 7.91
N PRO A 341 7.23 4.08 8.55
CA PRO A 341 7.55 2.77 8.02
C PRO A 341 6.30 1.88 7.92
N TYR A 342 6.45 0.75 7.23
CA TYR A 342 5.47 -0.33 7.28
C TYR A 342 5.21 -0.74 8.73
N ASN A 343 3.93 -0.72 9.09
CA ASN A 343 3.42 -0.88 10.45
C ASN A 343 2.39 -2.04 10.51
N LYS A 344 1.84 -2.33 11.68
CA LYS A 344 0.86 -3.41 11.88
C LYS A 344 -0.42 -3.19 11.06
N SER A 345 -0.84 -1.96 10.85
CA SER A 345 -1.96 -1.65 9.94
C SER A 345 -1.66 -2.01 8.47
N ALA A 346 -0.44 -1.77 7.99
CA ALA A 346 0.00 -2.25 6.68
C ALA A 346 0.06 -3.79 6.62
N ARG A 347 0.52 -4.44 7.70
CA ARG A 347 0.54 -5.92 7.82
C ARG A 347 -0.87 -6.52 7.79
N GLU A 348 -1.84 -5.91 8.48
CA GLU A 348 -3.25 -6.31 8.46
C GLU A 348 -3.89 -6.17 7.07
N VAL A 349 -3.56 -5.10 6.34
CA VAL A 349 -4.01 -4.85 4.97
C VAL A 349 -3.43 -5.90 4.01
N ASP A 350 -2.11 -6.15 4.08
CA ASP A 350 -1.45 -7.15 3.24
C ASP A 350 -1.94 -8.57 3.52
N GLN A 351 -2.13 -8.91 4.80
CA GLN A 351 -2.73 -10.18 5.22
C GLN A 351 -4.15 -10.33 4.67
N PHE A 352 -4.98 -9.28 4.70
CA PHE A 352 -6.35 -9.40 4.20
C PHE A 352 -6.40 -9.71 2.70
N VAL A 353 -5.52 -9.11 1.89
CA VAL A 353 -5.41 -9.41 0.44
C VAL A 353 -4.74 -10.76 0.20
N TRP A 354 -3.79 -11.17 1.04
CA TRP A 354 -3.19 -12.51 1.00
C TRP A 354 -4.22 -13.61 1.28
N ASP A 355 -5.06 -13.43 2.30
CA ASP A 355 -6.15 -14.36 2.63
C ASP A 355 -7.24 -14.34 1.54
N ASN A 356 -7.54 -13.16 0.99
CA ASN A 356 -8.65 -12.93 0.06
C ASN A 356 -8.14 -12.39 -1.29
N LYS A 357 -7.44 -13.25 -2.04
CA LYS A 357 -6.71 -12.88 -3.28
C LYS A 357 -7.59 -12.29 -4.40
N ASP A 358 -8.93 -12.38 -4.33
CA ASP A 358 -9.87 -11.74 -5.28
C ASP A 358 -10.42 -10.37 -4.80
N PHE A 359 -9.86 -9.79 -3.74
CA PHE A 359 -10.26 -8.52 -3.13
C PHE A 359 -9.23 -7.41 -3.38
N VAL A 360 -9.62 -6.35 -4.09
CA VAL A 360 -8.74 -5.21 -4.41
C VAL A 360 -8.92 -4.10 -3.38
N ILE A 361 -7.83 -3.63 -2.77
CA ILE A 361 -7.83 -2.48 -1.88
C ILE A 361 -7.07 -1.32 -2.54
N CYS A 362 -7.70 -0.15 -2.60
CA CYS A 362 -7.11 1.11 -3.04
C CYS A 362 -6.92 2.05 -1.84
N PHE A 363 -5.78 2.76 -1.81
CA PHE A 363 -5.51 3.84 -0.85
C PHE A 363 -4.97 5.07 -1.56
N ALA A 364 -5.30 6.25 -1.04
CA ALA A 364 -4.65 7.50 -1.42
C ALA A 364 -3.21 7.54 -0.89
N ALA A 365 -2.29 8.10 -1.68
CA ALA A 365 -0.86 8.17 -1.33
C ALA A 365 -0.56 9.13 -0.16
N GLY A 366 -1.43 10.10 0.08
CA GLY A 366 -1.24 11.21 1.02
C GLY A 366 -1.04 12.56 0.34
N ASN A 367 -1.17 13.65 1.10
CA ASN A 367 -1.11 15.03 0.61
C ASN A 367 0.01 15.87 1.25
N ASP A 368 1.11 15.20 1.57
CA ASP A 368 2.24 15.75 2.34
C ASP A 368 3.45 16.06 1.45
N GLY A 369 3.26 16.04 0.13
CA GLY A 369 4.19 16.61 -0.84
C GLY A 369 4.47 18.07 -0.51
N THR A 370 5.72 18.36 -0.18
CA THR A 370 6.21 19.68 0.24
C THR A 370 7.63 19.91 -0.28
N ASP A 371 7.98 21.17 -0.55
CA ASP A 371 9.32 21.65 -0.90
C ASP A 371 9.94 22.28 0.37
N ARG A 372 10.48 21.43 1.26
CA ARG A 372 10.90 21.84 2.62
C ARG A 372 12.28 22.49 2.65
N ASP A 373 13.12 22.18 1.66
CA ASP A 373 14.45 22.75 1.44
C ASP A 373 14.46 23.95 0.47
N GLY A 374 13.36 24.19 -0.26
CA GLY A 374 13.20 25.36 -1.12
C GLY A 374 13.97 25.27 -2.43
N ASP A 375 14.20 24.05 -2.94
CA ASP A 375 14.90 23.79 -4.22
C ASP A 375 13.96 23.83 -5.43
N GLY A 376 12.64 24.00 -5.21
CA GLY A 376 11.62 24.00 -6.24
C GLY A 376 11.11 22.59 -6.59
N ARG A 377 11.37 21.59 -5.75
CA ARG A 377 10.92 20.20 -5.95
C ARG A 377 10.24 19.65 -4.70
N ILE A 378 9.36 18.68 -4.93
CA ILE A 378 8.69 17.96 -3.85
C ILE A 378 9.64 16.91 -3.26
N ASN A 379 9.83 16.94 -1.94
CA ASN A 379 10.68 15.98 -1.25
C ASN A 379 10.09 14.55 -1.29
N LEU A 380 11.00 13.57 -1.26
CA LEU A 380 10.69 12.14 -1.23
C LEU A 380 10.32 11.65 0.18
N ARG A 381 9.80 10.42 0.25
CA ARG A 381 9.44 9.66 1.47
C ARG A 381 8.32 10.27 2.30
N ALA A 382 7.18 10.55 1.66
CA ALA A 382 5.96 11.01 2.31
C ALA A 382 4.86 9.91 2.42
N VAL A 383 4.88 8.89 1.57
CA VAL A 383 3.96 7.72 1.68
C VAL A 383 4.21 6.98 3.00
N SER A 384 3.15 6.55 3.69
CA SER A 384 3.17 6.32 5.14
C SER A 384 2.34 5.11 5.58
N GLY A 385 2.90 4.23 6.42
CA GLY A 385 2.16 3.17 7.12
C GLY A 385 1.31 2.29 6.18
N GLU A 386 0.01 2.19 6.45
CA GLU A 386 -0.95 1.42 5.65
C GLU A 386 -1.06 1.86 4.18
N THR A 387 -0.81 3.13 3.84
CA THR A 387 -0.80 3.58 2.43
C THR A 387 0.44 3.08 1.68
N GLY A 388 1.44 2.62 2.41
CA GLY A 388 2.64 1.94 1.94
C GLY A 388 2.53 0.41 1.92
N ALA A 389 1.38 -0.23 2.13
CA ALA A 389 1.26 -1.70 2.09
C ALA A 389 1.60 -2.30 0.70
N LYS A 390 2.02 -3.56 0.62
CA LYS A 390 2.52 -4.19 -0.64
C LYS A 390 1.41 -4.59 -1.60
N ASN A 391 0.31 -5.11 -1.07
CA ASN A 391 -0.73 -5.82 -1.82
C ASN A 391 -1.87 -4.92 -2.30
N ILE A 392 -1.82 -3.63 -1.96
CA ILE A 392 -2.79 -2.61 -2.35
C ILE A 392 -2.40 -1.88 -3.64
N ILE A 393 -3.32 -1.09 -4.17
CA ILE A 393 -3.07 -0.08 -5.20
C ILE A 393 -3.00 1.29 -4.50
N THR A 394 -1.80 1.86 -4.36
CA THR A 394 -1.63 3.21 -3.81
C THR A 394 -1.67 4.22 -4.95
N VAL A 395 -2.51 5.24 -4.81
CA VAL A 395 -2.84 6.19 -5.89
C VAL A 395 -2.37 7.60 -5.53
N GLY A 396 -1.48 8.16 -6.35
CA GLY A 396 -1.11 9.58 -6.27
C GLY A 396 -1.90 10.45 -7.22
N ALA A 397 -1.61 11.75 -7.18
CA ALA A 397 -2.31 12.79 -7.92
C ALA A 397 -1.43 13.39 -9.04
N SER A 398 -1.86 13.24 -10.29
CA SER A 398 -1.47 14.14 -11.38
C SER A 398 -2.33 15.40 -11.35
N GLU A 399 -2.11 16.34 -12.25
CA GLU A 399 -3.05 17.44 -12.43
C GLU A 399 -4.26 17.06 -13.29
N GLY A 400 -5.31 17.88 -13.24
CA GLY A 400 -6.43 17.90 -14.17
C GLY A 400 -6.33 19.07 -15.16
N ASP A 401 -7.26 19.11 -16.11
CA ASP A 401 -7.31 20.14 -17.15
C ASP A 401 -8.49 21.11 -16.90
N ARG A 402 -8.25 22.12 -16.05
CA ARG A 402 -9.20 23.20 -15.74
C ARG A 402 -8.49 24.57 -15.59
N PRO A 403 -7.80 25.06 -16.65
CA PRO A 403 -7.01 26.31 -16.63
C PRO A 403 -7.77 27.58 -16.25
N GLN A 404 -9.11 27.54 -16.27
CA GLN A 404 -10.00 28.60 -15.80
C GLN A 404 -10.03 28.76 -14.28
N ILE A 405 -9.58 27.77 -13.51
CA ILE A 405 -9.41 27.88 -12.06
C ILE A 405 -8.07 28.59 -11.82
N PRO A 406 -8.06 29.79 -11.20
CA PRO A 406 -6.88 30.65 -11.19
C PRO A 406 -5.88 30.32 -10.08
N HIS A 407 -6.21 29.40 -9.17
CA HIS A 407 -5.44 29.16 -7.94
C HIS A 407 -4.08 28.53 -8.22
N THR A 408 -3.04 29.19 -7.70
CA THR A 408 -1.67 28.68 -7.65
C THR A 408 -1.39 27.90 -6.37
N TYR A 409 -0.28 27.16 -6.34
CA TYR A 409 0.15 26.50 -5.12
C TYR A 409 0.55 27.49 -4.00
N ASP A 410 1.06 28.69 -4.32
CA ASP A 410 1.29 29.79 -3.36
C ASP A 410 -0.03 30.28 -2.74
N ASP A 411 -1.11 30.41 -3.53
CA ASP A 411 -2.44 30.81 -3.01
C ASP A 411 -3.01 29.78 -2.01
N LEU A 412 -2.67 28.50 -2.19
CA LEU A 412 -3.30 27.39 -1.47
C LEU A 412 -2.53 26.94 -0.24
N ARG A 413 -1.19 26.92 -0.30
CA ARG A 413 -0.27 26.54 0.80
C ARG A 413 1.09 27.27 0.64
N PRO A 414 1.19 28.58 0.91
CA PRO A 414 2.38 29.39 0.61
C PRO A 414 3.65 28.94 1.36
N LEU A 415 3.50 28.34 2.54
CA LEU A 415 4.62 27.82 3.34
C LEU A 415 5.10 26.43 2.88
N SER A 416 4.34 25.72 2.04
CA SER A 416 4.67 24.38 1.56
C SER A 416 5.49 24.39 0.26
N TYR A 417 5.46 25.50 -0.49
CA TYR A 417 6.05 25.62 -1.82
C TYR A 417 6.73 26.99 -1.99
N PRO A 418 7.86 27.25 -1.31
CA PRO A 418 8.47 28.57 -1.26
C PRO A 418 9.20 28.98 -2.55
N ALA A 419 9.53 28.03 -3.45
CA ALA A 419 10.35 28.25 -4.64
C ALA A 419 9.65 27.90 -5.97
N PRO A 420 10.01 28.59 -7.07
CA PRO A 420 9.59 28.20 -8.43
C PRO A 420 10.30 26.91 -8.89
N PRO A 421 9.73 26.15 -9.84
CA PRO A 421 8.51 26.46 -10.60
C PRO A 421 7.21 26.32 -9.80
N ILE A 422 7.15 25.37 -8.85
CA ILE A 422 5.94 24.95 -8.15
C ILE A 422 5.15 26.12 -7.56
N ARG A 423 5.82 27.05 -6.87
CA ARG A 423 5.18 28.16 -6.15
C ARG A 423 4.14 28.91 -6.99
N GLY A 424 4.57 29.45 -8.13
CA GLY A 424 3.73 30.27 -9.00
C GLY A 424 2.91 29.46 -9.99
N ASP A 425 3.01 28.14 -9.94
CA ASP A 425 2.33 27.24 -10.84
C ASP A 425 0.85 27.12 -10.47
N LYS A 426 -0.01 27.03 -11.48
CA LYS A 426 -1.42 26.78 -11.25
C LYS A 426 -1.62 25.34 -10.87
N MET A 427 -2.61 25.09 -10.02
CA MET A 427 -2.83 23.73 -9.58
C MET A 427 -3.40 22.81 -10.66
N ALA A 428 -4.08 23.32 -11.71
CA ALA A 428 -4.94 22.50 -12.58
C ALA A 428 -5.00 23.02 -14.02
N ASP A 429 -3.86 23.38 -14.60
CA ASP A 429 -3.79 23.80 -16.02
C ASP A 429 -2.93 22.90 -16.91
N ASN A 430 -2.25 21.88 -16.36
CA ASN A 430 -1.42 21.00 -17.14
C ASN A 430 -1.67 19.49 -16.86
N PRO A 431 -2.48 18.80 -17.67
CA PRO A 431 -2.80 17.37 -17.46
C PRO A 431 -1.59 16.41 -17.50
N ALA A 432 -0.41 16.87 -17.92
CA ALA A 432 0.83 16.08 -17.88
C ALA A 432 1.65 16.28 -16.59
N GLY A 433 1.29 17.24 -15.73
CA GLY A 433 1.99 17.56 -14.49
C GLY A 433 1.64 16.63 -13.32
N MET A 434 2.56 16.50 -12.36
CA MET A 434 2.25 15.96 -11.04
C MET A 434 1.64 17.05 -10.15
N ALA A 435 0.64 16.69 -9.34
CA ALA A 435 0.16 17.61 -8.33
C ALA A 435 1.20 17.80 -7.21
N ALA A 436 1.43 19.06 -6.79
CA ALA A 436 2.51 19.38 -5.85
C ALA A 436 2.33 18.72 -4.48
N PHE A 437 1.11 18.68 -3.94
CA PHE A 437 0.81 18.05 -2.64
C PHE A 437 0.93 16.52 -2.69
N SER A 438 0.94 15.88 -3.87
CA SER A 438 0.90 14.41 -3.96
C SER A 438 2.12 13.83 -3.25
N SER A 439 1.88 13.03 -2.21
CA SER A 439 2.94 12.32 -1.49
C SER A 439 3.78 11.49 -2.45
N ARG A 440 5.09 11.55 -2.24
CA ARG A 440 6.11 10.86 -3.03
C ARG A 440 6.67 9.69 -2.24
N GLY A 441 7.00 8.62 -2.94
CA GLY A 441 7.79 7.53 -2.40
C GLY A 441 9.28 7.91 -2.26
N PRO A 442 10.18 6.92 -2.11
CA PRO A 442 9.83 5.54 -1.81
C PRO A 442 9.18 5.42 -0.43
N THR A 443 8.67 4.25 -0.05
CA THR A 443 8.43 3.97 1.38
C THR A 443 9.76 3.99 2.16
N GLN A 444 9.73 3.94 3.48
CA GLN A 444 10.98 3.86 4.27
C GLN A 444 11.80 2.60 3.95
N GLU A 445 11.14 1.52 3.53
CA GLU A 445 11.77 0.27 3.08
C GLU A 445 12.26 0.33 1.62
N GLY A 446 12.14 1.47 0.93
CA GLY A 446 12.66 1.68 -0.42
C GLY A 446 11.69 1.34 -1.56
N ARG A 447 10.46 0.92 -1.26
CA ARG A 447 9.46 0.50 -2.25
C ARG A 447 8.90 1.66 -3.07
N ILE A 448 8.70 1.44 -4.36
CA ILE A 448 8.14 2.40 -5.32
C ILE A 448 6.67 2.64 -4.96
N LYS A 449 6.36 3.86 -4.53
CA LYS A 449 5.01 4.34 -4.24
C LYS A 449 4.86 5.80 -4.70
N PRO A 450 3.65 6.25 -5.07
CA PRO A 450 2.47 5.43 -5.41
C PRO A 450 2.78 4.48 -6.58
N GLU A 451 2.00 3.42 -6.79
CA GLU A 451 2.19 2.59 -8.00
C GLU A 451 1.68 3.30 -9.26
N ILE A 452 0.62 4.07 -9.15
CA ILE A 452 0.00 4.78 -10.27
C ILE A 452 -0.52 6.12 -9.81
N VAL A 453 -0.69 7.03 -10.76
CA VAL A 453 -1.39 8.29 -10.52
C VAL A 453 -2.69 8.34 -11.31
N ALA A 454 -3.63 9.08 -10.75
CA ALA A 454 -4.81 9.53 -11.45
C ALA A 454 -4.88 11.05 -11.30
N PRO A 455 -5.74 11.73 -12.06
CA PRO A 455 -5.95 13.15 -11.86
C PRO A 455 -6.30 13.42 -10.40
N GLY A 456 -5.61 14.41 -9.82
CA GLY A 456 -5.77 14.95 -8.49
C GLY A 456 -5.88 16.49 -8.36
N THR A 457 -6.02 17.32 -9.41
CA THR A 457 -6.31 18.81 -9.38
C THR A 457 -7.57 19.36 -10.17
N ALA A 458 -8.65 19.79 -9.49
CA ALA A 458 -10.01 20.17 -9.99
C ALA A 458 -11.07 19.08 -10.41
N ILE A 459 -11.48 18.11 -9.55
CA ILE A 459 -12.65 17.22 -9.73
C ILE A 459 -13.89 18.06 -9.60
N LEU A 460 -14.89 17.79 -10.44
CA LEU A 460 -16.29 18.04 -10.11
C LEU A 460 -16.96 16.70 -9.78
N SER A 461 -17.47 16.53 -8.56
CA SER A 461 -18.17 15.31 -8.12
C SER A 461 -19.34 15.68 -7.20
N THR A 462 -20.09 14.68 -6.75
CA THR A 462 -21.34 14.87 -5.99
C THR A 462 -21.10 15.52 -4.63
N ARG A 463 -21.93 16.50 -4.30
CA ARG A 463 -21.89 17.22 -3.03
C ARG A 463 -22.88 16.63 -2.03
N SER A 464 -22.45 16.45 -0.79
CA SER A 464 -23.39 16.17 0.31
C SER A 464 -24.34 17.35 0.51
N ARG A 465 -25.65 17.08 0.63
CA ARG A 465 -26.67 18.09 0.93
C ARG A 465 -26.63 18.59 2.39
N LEU A 466 -25.64 18.16 3.17
CA LEU A 466 -25.33 18.64 4.52
C LEU A 466 -23.95 19.30 4.63
N ALA A 467 -23.10 19.17 3.61
CA ALA A 467 -21.76 19.77 3.62
C ALA A 467 -21.81 21.31 3.49
N PRO A 468 -20.92 22.04 4.17
CA PRO A 468 -20.81 23.49 4.05
C PRO A 468 -20.49 23.92 2.61
N ASP A 469 -20.79 25.17 2.28
CA ASP A 469 -20.35 25.75 1.00
C ASP A 469 -18.82 25.87 1.00
N ASN A 470 -18.16 25.21 0.05
CA ASN A 470 -16.73 25.30 -0.18
C ASN A 470 -16.47 25.53 -1.68
N ALA A 471 -15.90 26.69 -2.00
CA ALA A 471 -15.55 27.11 -3.36
C ALA A 471 -14.02 27.20 -3.59
N ARG A 472 -13.20 26.75 -2.62
CA ARG A 472 -11.73 26.90 -2.60
C ARG A 472 -11.02 26.38 -3.86
N PHE A 473 -11.69 25.53 -4.61
CA PHE A 473 -11.12 24.73 -5.69
C PHE A 473 -11.95 24.81 -6.99
N GLY A 474 -12.84 25.79 -7.08
CA GLY A 474 -13.80 25.98 -8.16
C GLY A 474 -15.22 26.14 -7.63
N GLU A 475 -16.00 26.99 -8.31
CA GLU A 475 -17.42 27.19 -8.00
C GLU A 475 -18.29 26.24 -8.82
N SER A 476 -19.21 25.54 -8.16
CA SER A 476 -20.29 24.80 -8.81
C SER A 476 -21.56 25.64 -8.83
N THR A 477 -22.11 25.86 -10.02
CA THR A 477 -23.44 26.50 -10.18
C THR A 477 -24.60 25.56 -9.89
N ASP A 478 -24.32 24.27 -9.68
CA ASP A 478 -25.29 23.24 -9.30
C ASP A 478 -25.00 22.75 -7.88
N PRO A 479 -25.91 22.95 -6.91
CA PRO A 479 -25.69 22.57 -5.51
C PRO A 479 -25.62 21.06 -5.27
N ALA A 480 -25.93 20.22 -6.25
CA ALA A 480 -25.72 18.77 -6.19
C ALA A 480 -24.25 18.36 -6.45
N PHE A 481 -23.37 19.28 -6.82
CA PHE A 481 -21.98 19.00 -7.16
C PHE A 481 -21.02 20.05 -6.56
N MET A 482 -19.76 19.68 -6.34
CA MET A 482 -18.71 20.59 -5.85
C MET A 482 -17.32 20.23 -6.37
N PHE A 483 -16.42 21.20 -6.30
CA PHE A 483 -14.98 21.01 -6.49
C PHE A 483 -14.26 20.95 -5.14
N ASP A 484 -13.27 20.06 -4.99
CA ASP A 484 -12.59 19.87 -3.70
C ASP A 484 -11.21 19.20 -3.84
N SER A 485 -10.06 19.75 -3.32
CA SER A 485 -8.53 19.66 -3.40
C SER A 485 -7.44 18.58 -2.97
N GLY A 486 -7.01 17.49 -3.69
CA GLY A 486 -5.85 16.60 -3.27
C GLY A 486 -5.61 15.17 -3.93
N THR A 487 -5.25 14.09 -3.19
CA THR A 487 -5.16 12.66 -3.67
C THR A 487 -6.39 11.77 -3.39
N SER A 488 -7.28 12.18 -2.47
CA SER A 488 -8.48 11.44 -2.10
C SER A 488 -9.54 11.31 -3.21
N MET A 489 -9.45 12.04 -4.31
CA MET A 489 -10.30 11.87 -5.49
C MET A 489 -9.61 11.14 -6.64
N ALA A 490 -8.28 11.21 -6.74
CA ALA A 490 -7.54 10.35 -7.66
C ALA A 490 -7.84 8.86 -7.38
N THR A 491 -7.83 8.49 -6.10
CA THR A 491 -8.08 7.12 -5.60
C THR A 491 -9.44 6.53 -5.99
N PRO A 492 -10.60 7.18 -5.76
CA PRO A 492 -11.91 6.65 -6.15
C PRO A 492 -12.11 6.57 -7.66
N LEU A 493 -11.48 7.44 -8.47
CA LEU A 493 -11.47 7.25 -9.92
C LEU A 493 -10.78 5.92 -10.28
N VAL A 494 -9.63 5.62 -9.66
CA VAL A 494 -8.94 4.33 -9.83
C VAL A 494 -9.78 3.16 -9.30
N ALA A 495 -10.48 3.31 -8.18
CA ALA A 495 -11.39 2.28 -7.68
C ALA A 495 -12.55 1.99 -8.66
N GLY A 496 -13.04 3.00 -9.37
CA GLY A 496 -13.96 2.81 -10.48
C GLY A 496 -13.30 2.14 -11.70
N CYS A 497 -12.04 2.47 -12.03
CA CYS A 497 -11.27 1.77 -13.06
C CYS A 497 -11.10 0.28 -12.72
N VAL A 498 -10.82 -0.04 -11.46
CA VAL A 498 -10.80 -1.41 -10.93
C VAL A 498 -12.15 -2.09 -11.14
N ALA A 499 -13.28 -1.43 -10.88
CA ALA A 499 -14.60 -1.99 -11.11
C ALA A 499 -14.88 -2.29 -12.59
N VAL A 500 -14.59 -1.35 -13.48
CA VAL A 500 -14.75 -1.57 -14.93
C VAL A 500 -13.82 -2.68 -15.43
N LEU A 501 -12.56 -2.71 -14.99
CA LEU A 501 -11.61 -3.75 -15.36
C LEU A 501 -12.04 -5.14 -14.84
N ARG A 502 -12.48 -5.23 -13.57
CA ARG A 502 -13.00 -6.47 -12.98
C ARG A 502 -14.26 -6.95 -13.68
N GLU A 503 -15.16 -6.05 -14.07
CA GLU A 503 -16.32 -6.36 -14.91
C GLU A 503 -15.88 -7.01 -16.23
N THR A 504 -14.88 -6.43 -16.93
CA THR A 504 -14.39 -6.97 -18.20
C THR A 504 -13.84 -8.39 -18.05
N LEU A 505 -13.06 -8.65 -17.00
CA LEU A 505 -12.45 -9.95 -16.72
C LEU A 505 -13.49 -11.02 -16.38
N VAL A 506 -14.45 -10.69 -15.51
CA VAL A 506 -15.55 -11.60 -15.14
C VAL A 506 -16.43 -11.93 -16.35
N LYS A 507 -16.80 -10.93 -17.17
CA LYS A 507 -17.57 -11.15 -18.39
C LYS A 507 -16.79 -11.89 -19.49
N ASN A 508 -15.45 -11.86 -19.45
CA ASN A 508 -14.55 -12.59 -20.35
C ASN A 508 -14.02 -13.91 -19.77
N GLY A 509 -14.73 -14.52 -18.81
CA GLY A 509 -14.43 -15.88 -18.33
C GLY A 509 -13.38 -16.01 -17.23
N THR A 510 -12.95 -14.91 -16.61
CA THR A 510 -12.10 -14.90 -15.41
C THR A 510 -12.97 -14.52 -14.19
N PRO A 511 -13.68 -15.47 -13.54
CA PRO A 511 -14.75 -15.15 -12.58
C PRO A 511 -14.26 -14.63 -11.22
N LYS A 512 -13.00 -14.91 -10.86
CA LYS A 512 -12.32 -14.45 -9.64
C LYS A 512 -10.93 -13.93 -10.02
N PRO A 513 -10.82 -12.79 -10.72
CA PRO A 513 -9.53 -12.23 -11.08
C PRO A 513 -8.80 -11.80 -9.81
N SER A 514 -7.51 -12.10 -9.70
CA SER A 514 -6.76 -11.73 -8.50
C SER A 514 -6.52 -10.22 -8.40
N ALA A 515 -6.29 -9.73 -7.18
CA ALA A 515 -5.87 -8.36 -6.94
C ALA A 515 -4.52 -8.07 -7.61
N ALA A 516 -3.62 -9.06 -7.66
CA ALA A 516 -2.37 -8.99 -8.40
C ALA A 516 -2.60 -8.80 -9.91
N LEU A 517 -3.55 -9.53 -10.53
CA LEU A 517 -3.90 -9.35 -11.94
C LEU A 517 -4.45 -7.96 -12.22
N ILE A 518 -5.42 -7.50 -11.42
CA ILE A 518 -6.01 -6.16 -11.56
C ILE A 518 -4.91 -5.08 -11.49
N LYS A 519 -4.03 -5.18 -10.50
CA LYS A 519 -2.89 -4.27 -10.31
C LYS A 519 -1.90 -4.35 -11.48
N ALA A 520 -1.56 -5.55 -11.95
CA ALA A 520 -0.69 -5.76 -13.11
C ALA A 520 -1.25 -5.14 -14.39
N MET A 521 -2.55 -5.34 -14.67
CA MET A 521 -3.20 -4.81 -15.87
C MET A 521 -3.31 -3.29 -15.85
N LEU A 522 -3.64 -2.68 -14.70
CA LEU A 522 -3.66 -1.21 -14.55
C LEU A 522 -2.26 -0.60 -14.75
N ILE A 523 -1.24 -1.17 -14.12
CA ILE A 523 0.17 -0.73 -14.23
C ILE A 523 0.72 -0.94 -15.65
N ASN A 524 0.37 -2.07 -16.29
CA ASN A 524 0.77 -2.35 -17.66
C ASN A 524 0.06 -1.42 -18.66
N GLY A 525 -1.19 -1.06 -18.41
CA GLY A 525 -1.96 -0.09 -19.20
C GLY A 525 -1.54 1.36 -19.01
N ALA A 526 -0.95 1.72 -17.87
CA ALA A 526 -0.60 3.12 -17.55
C ALA A 526 0.34 3.77 -18.58
N ASP A 527 0.09 5.05 -18.88
CA ASP A 527 0.94 5.89 -19.71
C ASP A 527 1.97 6.64 -18.86
N GLU A 528 3.17 6.84 -19.40
CA GLU A 528 4.22 7.58 -18.71
C GLU A 528 3.82 9.05 -18.57
N LEU A 529 3.60 9.51 -17.33
CA LEU A 529 3.34 10.91 -17.04
C LEU A 529 4.63 11.70 -17.28
N LYS A 530 4.61 12.64 -18.23
CA LYS A 530 5.81 13.35 -18.67
C LYS A 530 6.30 14.40 -17.67
N GLY A 531 5.42 14.86 -16.78
CA GLY A 531 5.64 16.05 -15.97
C GLY A 531 5.57 17.33 -16.81
N GLN A 532 5.72 18.46 -16.14
CA GLN A 532 5.57 19.78 -16.73
C GLN A 532 6.80 20.69 -16.61
N TYR A 533 7.71 20.41 -15.68
CA TYR A 533 8.92 21.20 -15.51
C TYR A 533 10.14 20.62 -16.24
N VAL A 534 11.25 21.37 -16.24
CA VAL A 534 12.55 20.91 -16.74
C VAL A 534 13.61 21.12 -15.65
N PRO A 535 14.16 20.06 -15.03
CA PRO A 535 13.81 18.65 -15.23
C PRO A 535 12.39 18.31 -14.75
N SER A 536 11.81 17.25 -15.31
CA SER A 536 10.47 16.76 -14.97
C SER A 536 10.37 16.35 -13.51
N GLU A 537 9.29 16.79 -12.86
CA GLU A 537 8.92 16.48 -11.48
C GLU A 537 8.20 15.11 -11.32
N ALA A 538 7.75 14.54 -12.44
CA ALA A 538 7.34 13.14 -12.53
C ALA A 538 8.58 12.23 -12.68
N GLY A 539 9.47 12.55 -13.63
CA GLY A 539 10.58 11.69 -14.02
C GLY A 539 10.14 10.47 -14.84
N SER A 540 11.12 9.70 -15.36
CA SER A 540 10.83 8.51 -16.17
C SER A 540 10.27 7.37 -15.31
N SER A 541 9.26 6.66 -15.82
CA SER A 541 8.65 5.54 -15.08
C SER A 541 9.45 4.23 -15.24
N PRO A 542 9.55 3.38 -14.18
CA PRO A 542 8.96 3.57 -12.86
C PRO A 542 9.77 4.53 -11.96
N ASN A 543 9.08 5.32 -11.12
CA ASN A 543 9.71 6.26 -10.19
C ASN A 543 8.84 6.54 -8.95
N ASN A 544 9.41 7.31 -8.01
CA ASN A 544 8.79 7.64 -6.72
C ASN A 544 7.81 8.84 -6.74
N SER A 545 7.51 9.42 -7.92
CA SER A 545 6.51 10.49 -8.08
C SER A 545 5.24 9.97 -8.72
N SER A 546 5.32 9.51 -9.97
CA SER A 546 4.19 9.03 -10.76
C SER A 546 4.02 7.50 -10.73
N GLY A 547 4.90 6.79 -10.03
CA GLY A 547 4.93 5.33 -10.06
C GLY A 547 5.26 4.82 -11.45
N PHE A 548 4.43 3.89 -11.93
CA PHE A 548 4.46 3.35 -13.28
C PHE A 548 3.69 4.21 -14.30
N GLY A 549 3.08 5.32 -13.87
CA GLY A 549 2.45 6.31 -14.74
C GLY A 549 1.00 6.65 -14.40
N ILE A 550 0.37 7.44 -15.28
CA ILE A 550 -1.05 7.80 -15.18
C ILE A 550 -1.94 6.68 -15.74
N VAL A 551 -3.04 6.38 -15.05
CA VAL A 551 -3.96 5.31 -15.46
C VAL A 551 -4.58 5.60 -16.82
N ASN A 552 -4.41 4.65 -17.75
CA ASN A 552 -5.16 4.59 -19.00
C ASN A 552 -5.96 3.28 -19.04
N LEU A 553 -7.25 3.35 -18.72
CA LEU A 553 -8.09 2.16 -18.58
C LEU A 553 -8.30 1.43 -19.92
N GLN A 554 -8.37 2.17 -21.02
CA GLN A 554 -8.51 1.58 -22.36
C GLN A 554 -7.29 0.72 -22.73
N GLN A 555 -6.08 1.10 -22.31
CA GLN A 555 -4.89 0.26 -22.47
C GLN A 555 -4.79 -0.86 -21.44
N ALA A 556 -5.35 -0.68 -20.22
CA ALA A 556 -5.35 -1.71 -19.18
C ALA A 556 -6.26 -2.90 -19.53
N VAL A 557 -7.44 -2.67 -20.11
CA VAL A 557 -8.33 -3.75 -20.57
C VAL A 557 -7.71 -4.46 -21.77
N VAL A 558 -7.74 -5.80 -21.77
CA VAL A 558 -7.36 -6.64 -22.92
C VAL A 558 -8.62 -7.06 -23.66
N LEU A 559 -8.72 -6.65 -24.93
CA LEU A 559 -9.86 -6.95 -25.80
C LEU A 559 -9.55 -8.19 -26.67
N PRO A 560 -10.56 -8.96 -27.14
CA PRO A 560 -10.36 -10.00 -28.15
C PRO A 560 -9.68 -9.51 -29.44
N THR A 561 -9.81 -8.21 -29.75
CA THR A 561 -9.10 -7.55 -30.87
C THR A 561 -7.62 -7.29 -30.60
N ASP A 562 -7.17 -7.36 -29.35
CA ASP A 562 -5.76 -7.29 -28.96
C ASP A 562 -5.06 -8.67 -29.07
N ALA A 563 -5.68 -9.69 -29.66
CA ALA A 563 -5.10 -11.04 -29.79
C ALA A 563 -3.69 -11.00 -30.41
N GLY A 564 -2.70 -11.54 -29.69
CA GLY A 564 -1.27 -11.49 -30.06
C GLY A 564 -0.56 -10.15 -29.78
N ARG A 565 -1.30 -9.08 -29.45
CA ARG A 565 -0.75 -7.77 -29.09
C ARG A 565 -0.83 -7.44 -27.60
N ALA A 566 -1.80 -7.99 -26.87
CA ALA A 566 -1.88 -7.88 -25.41
C ALA A 566 -2.42 -9.18 -24.80
N GLY A 567 -2.20 -9.36 -23.51
CA GLY A 567 -2.66 -10.53 -22.78
C GLY A 567 -2.27 -10.49 -21.32
N PHE A 568 -2.71 -11.52 -20.59
CA PHE A 568 -2.38 -11.72 -19.20
C PHE A 568 -2.40 -13.19 -18.80
N THR A 569 -1.77 -13.51 -17.67
CA THR A 569 -1.95 -14.77 -16.94
C THR A 569 -2.11 -14.48 -15.45
N ASP A 570 -2.99 -15.22 -14.77
CA ASP A 570 -3.36 -15.00 -13.37
C ASP A 570 -3.05 -16.22 -12.50
N ALA A 571 -2.79 -15.99 -11.21
CA ALA A 571 -2.62 -16.97 -10.15
C ALA A 571 -1.78 -18.22 -10.53
N LYS A 572 -0.66 -18.01 -11.23
CA LYS A 572 0.37 -19.06 -11.39
C LYS A 572 1.25 -19.06 -10.14
N GLU A 573 1.59 -20.21 -9.60
CA GLU A 573 2.50 -20.31 -8.44
C GLU A 573 3.93 -20.64 -8.87
N LEU A 574 4.92 -20.25 -8.05
CA LEU A 574 6.32 -20.71 -8.13
C LEU A 574 6.79 -21.08 -6.72
N ASP A 575 7.51 -22.19 -6.59
CA ASP A 575 8.28 -22.51 -5.38
C ASP A 575 9.75 -22.07 -5.50
N GLN A 576 10.53 -22.22 -4.43
CA GLN A 576 11.93 -21.77 -4.32
C GLN A 576 12.78 -22.27 -5.51
N GLY A 577 13.36 -21.34 -6.26
CA GLY A 577 14.21 -21.64 -7.41
C GLY A 577 13.49 -22.10 -8.68
N GLU A 578 12.16 -22.20 -8.69
CA GLU A 578 11.41 -22.47 -9.92
C GLU A 578 11.47 -21.29 -10.90
N GLU A 579 11.39 -21.58 -12.20
CA GLU A 579 11.13 -20.59 -13.25
C GLU A 579 10.00 -21.02 -14.18
N ARG A 580 9.27 -20.04 -14.74
CA ARG A 580 8.21 -20.25 -15.73
C ARG A 580 8.36 -19.28 -16.89
N ALA A 581 8.63 -19.83 -18.07
CA ALA A 581 8.75 -19.07 -19.31
C ALA A 581 7.48 -19.14 -20.18
N PHE A 582 7.22 -18.09 -20.94
CA PHE A 582 6.30 -18.09 -22.09
C PHE A 582 6.80 -17.13 -23.18
N ARG A 583 6.22 -17.20 -24.38
CA ARG A 583 6.67 -16.38 -25.53
C ARG A 583 5.58 -15.46 -26.04
N ILE A 584 6.03 -14.32 -26.55
CA ILE A 584 5.22 -13.28 -27.19
C ILE A 584 5.87 -12.99 -28.55
N THR A 585 5.11 -13.15 -29.64
CA THR A 585 5.56 -12.75 -30.97
C THR A 585 5.40 -11.24 -31.15
N VAL A 586 6.52 -10.53 -31.22
CA VAL A 586 6.59 -9.08 -31.48
C VAL A 586 6.49 -8.83 -33.00
N PRO A 587 5.45 -8.12 -33.49
CA PRO A 587 5.28 -7.84 -34.90
C PRO A 587 6.30 -6.81 -35.43
N GLU A 588 6.51 -6.82 -36.74
CA GLU A 588 7.30 -5.77 -37.41
C GLU A 588 6.67 -4.38 -37.20
N GLY A 589 7.51 -3.39 -36.90
CA GLY A 589 7.06 -2.02 -36.61
C GLY A 589 6.52 -1.79 -35.19
N ALA A 590 6.57 -2.79 -34.29
CA ALA A 590 6.27 -2.58 -32.87
C ALA A 590 7.17 -1.49 -32.27
N SER A 591 6.55 -0.48 -31.65
CA SER A 591 7.26 0.63 -31.01
C SER A 591 7.71 0.31 -29.59
N ARG A 592 6.95 -0.54 -28.88
CA ARG A 592 7.13 -0.80 -27.45
C ARG A 592 6.52 -2.14 -27.04
N LEU A 593 7.20 -2.89 -26.19
CA LEU A 593 6.62 -3.96 -25.38
C LEU A 593 6.66 -3.55 -23.90
N LYS A 594 5.49 -3.50 -23.25
CA LYS A 594 5.40 -3.50 -21.78
C LYS A 594 5.06 -4.91 -21.30
N VAL A 595 5.76 -5.38 -20.28
CA VAL A 595 5.45 -6.58 -19.50
C VAL A 595 5.51 -6.20 -18.02
N THR A 596 4.45 -6.50 -17.27
CA THR A 596 4.36 -6.22 -15.84
C THR A 596 4.05 -7.50 -15.07
N LEU A 597 4.90 -7.83 -14.10
CA LEU A 597 4.74 -8.87 -13.09
C LEU A 597 4.25 -8.24 -11.78
N VAL A 598 3.25 -8.84 -11.14
CA VAL A 598 2.77 -8.47 -9.80
C VAL A 598 2.45 -9.72 -9.01
N TRP A 599 2.74 -9.70 -7.71
CA TRP A 599 2.30 -10.74 -6.79
C TRP A 599 1.71 -10.16 -5.50
N THR A 600 0.78 -10.90 -4.91
CA THR A 600 0.30 -10.65 -3.55
C THR A 600 1.30 -11.29 -2.61
N ASP A 601 2.23 -10.51 -2.07
CA ASP A 601 3.33 -10.94 -1.21
C ASP A 601 2.82 -11.28 0.20
N PRO A 602 3.36 -12.29 0.92
CA PRO A 602 3.05 -12.50 2.32
C PRO A 602 3.27 -11.22 3.17
N PRO A 603 2.43 -10.99 4.19
CA PRO A 603 2.53 -9.80 5.03
C PRO A 603 3.86 -9.76 5.79
N GLY A 604 4.51 -8.60 5.81
CA GLY A 604 5.85 -8.43 6.38
C GLY A 604 6.52 -7.15 5.88
N LYS A 605 7.47 -6.62 6.65
CA LYS A 605 8.08 -5.29 6.43
C LYS A 605 8.92 -5.25 5.16
N ALA A 606 9.76 -6.27 4.98
CA ALA A 606 10.50 -6.51 3.76
C ALA A 606 9.66 -7.24 2.70
N LEU A 607 10.16 -7.27 1.47
CA LEU A 607 9.68 -8.16 0.42
C LEU A 607 9.90 -9.62 0.85
N GLN A 608 8.83 -10.36 1.12
CA GLN A 608 8.93 -11.71 1.70
C GLN A 608 9.30 -12.72 0.62
N ASN A 609 8.54 -12.74 -0.47
CA ASN A 609 8.81 -13.54 -1.65
C ASN A 609 9.31 -12.63 -2.78
N ASP A 610 10.41 -13.02 -3.40
CA ASP A 610 11.23 -12.25 -4.34
C ASP A 610 11.15 -12.93 -5.72
N LEU A 611 10.42 -12.33 -6.65
CA LEU A 611 10.20 -12.87 -8.00
C LEU A 611 10.80 -11.94 -9.07
N ASP A 612 11.68 -12.50 -9.89
CA ASP A 612 12.35 -11.80 -10.99
C ASP A 612 11.55 -11.87 -12.29
N LEU A 613 11.30 -10.72 -12.92
CA LEU A 613 10.83 -10.61 -14.30
C LEU A 613 12.01 -10.44 -15.26
N ILE A 614 12.17 -11.39 -16.16
CA ILE A 614 13.19 -11.36 -17.23
C ILE A 614 12.48 -11.35 -18.58
N VAL A 615 12.89 -10.46 -19.48
CA VAL A 615 12.43 -10.45 -20.88
C VAL A 615 13.65 -10.53 -21.80
N ARG A 616 13.65 -11.51 -22.71
CA ARG A 616 14.72 -11.79 -23.68
C ARG A 616 14.20 -11.60 -25.09
N ALA A 617 14.91 -10.84 -25.93
CA ALA A 617 14.57 -10.67 -27.34
C ALA A 617 15.84 -10.44 -28.18
N SER A 618 15.98 -11.17 -29.29
CA SER A 618 17.11 -11.02 -30.25
C SER A 618 18.51 -10.99 -29.61
N GLY A 619 18.75 -11.85 -28.61
CA GLY A 619 20.03 -11.95 -27.90
C GLY A 619 20.31 -10.83 -26.88
N GLN A 620 19.32 -9.98 -26.60
CA GLN A 620 19.35 -9.00 -25.50
C GLN A 620 18.41 -9.43 -24.38
N GLU A 621 18.65 -8.91 -23.18
CA GLU A 621 17.89 -9.20 -21.96
C GLU A 621 17.56 -7.90 -21.20
N ARG A 622 16.42 -7.88 -20.51
CA ARG A 622 15.93 -6.78 -19.67
C ARG A 622 15.29 -7.37 -18.42
N HIS A 623 15.58 -6.78 -17.26
CA HIS A 623 15.01 -7.18 -15.97
C HIS A 623 14.02 -6.14 -15.47
N GLY A 624 13.05 -6.56 -14.66
CA GLY A 624 12.03 -5.68 -14.11
C GLY A 624 12.62 -4.50 -13.36
N ASN A 625 12.05 -3.31 -13.59
CA ASN A 625 12.44 -2.03 -12.98
C ASN A 625 13.88 -1.53 -13.24
N MET A 626 14.79 -2.37 -13.77
CA MET A 626 16.20 -2.02 -14.03
C MET A 626 16.42 -1.17 -15.29
N GLY A 627 15.39 -0.92 -16.10
CA GLY A 627 15.47 -0.14 -17.33
C GLY A 627 16.42 -0.79 -18.35
N THR A 628 17.60 -0.20 -18.56
CA THR A 628 18.66 -0.79 -19.41
C THR A 628 19.85 -1.35 -18.63
N GLY A 629 19.81 -1.30 -17.29
CA GLY A 629 20.84 -1.80 -16.39
C GLY A 629 20.85 -3.32 -16.24
N SER A 630 21.73 -3.79 -15.36
CA SER A 630 21.85 -5.19 -14.92
C SER A 630 21.59 -5.30 -13.41
N GLY A 631 21.47 -6.54 -12.90
CA GLY A 631 20.94 -6.81 -11.56
C GLY A 631 19.43 -6.96 -11.60
N PHE A 632 18.78 -6.99 -10.44
CA PHE A 632 17.36 -7.26 -10.27
C PHE A 632 16.76 -6.33 -9.21
N ASP A 633 15.43 -6.16 -9.23
CA ASP A 633 14.75 -5.58 -8.07
C ASP A 633 14.81 -6.59 -6.91
N ARG A 634 14.83 -6.10 -5.68
CA ARG A 634 14.88 -6.91 -4.44
C ARG A 634 13.99 -6.33 -3.34
N VAL A 635 13.10 -5.41 -3.73
CA VAL A 635 12.36 -4.52 -2.84
C VAL A 635 10.88 -4.45 -3.22
N ASN A 636 10.55 -4.46 -4.51
CA ASN A 636 9.19 -4.28 -5.01
C ASN A 636 8.48 -5.60 -5.35
N ASN A 637 7.22 -5.76 -4.93
CA ASN A 637 6.33 -6.85 -5.40
C ASN A 637 5.62 -6.53 -6.74
N VAL A 638 6.22 -5.61 -7.50
CA VAL A 638 5.78 -5.15 -8.81
C VAL A 638 7.04 -4.92 -9.64
N GLU A 639 7.16 -5.64 -10.75
CA GLU A 639 8.25 -5.50 -11.70
C GLU A 639 7.73 -5.20 -13.10
N GLN A 640 8.30 -4.19 -13.77
CA GLN A 640 7.96 -3.88 -15.16
C GLN A 640 9.20 -3.81 -16.05
N VAL A 641 9.14 -4.52 -17.18
CA VAL A 641 10.00 -4.25 -18.34
C VAL A 641 9.22 -3.41 -19.34
N ASN A 642 9.73 -2.21 -19.63
CA ASN A 642 9.17 -1.27 -20.60
C ASN A 642 10.16 -1.08 -21.76
N TRP A 643 10.15 -2.01 -22.72
CA TRP A 643 11.14 -2.10 -23.77
C TRP A 643 10.74 -1.27 -25.00
N GLN A 644 11.30 -0.07 -25.07
CA GLN A 644 11.18 0.85 -26.22
C GLN A 644 12.00 0.33 -27.41
N ASN A 645 11.45 0.43 -28.63
CA ASN A 645 12.07 -0.05 -29.88
C ASN A 645 12.54 -1.52 -29.80
N ILE A 646 11.74 -2.37 -29.19
CA ILE A 646 12.01 -3.81 -29.09
C ILE A 646 12.11 -4.44 -30.49
N PRO A 647 13.11 -5.30 -30.77
CA PRO A 647 13.19 -6.00 -32.06
C PRO A 647 11.97 -6.88 -32.33
N ALA A 648 11.51 -6.91 -33.58
CA ALA A 648 10.49 -7.84 -34.04
C ALA A 648 11.00 -9.29 -34.02
N GLY A 649 10.10 -10.24 -33.82
CA GLY A 649 10.41 -11.66 -33.63
C GLY A 649 9.92 -12.18 -32.28
N GLU A 650 10.48 -13.30 -31.80
CA GLU A 650 10.09 -13.89 -30.52
C GLU A 650 10.73 -13.14 -29.35
N ALA A 651 9.90 -12.69 -28.40
CA ALA A 651 10.31 -12.28 -27.07
C ALA A 651 9.92 -13.37 -26.06
N GLU A 652 10.88 -13.84 -25.27
CA GLU A 652 10.66 -14.79 -24.18
C GLU A 652 10.54 -14.03 -22.86
N VAL A 653 9.46 -14.26 -22.13
CA VAL A 653 9.18 -13.71 -20.80
C VAL A 653 9.36 -14.84 -19.80
N VAL A 654 10.21 -14.64 -18.81
CA VAL A 654 10.47 -15.58 -17.71
C VAL A 654 10.14 -14.91 -16.39
N VAL A 655 9.48 -15.66 -15.51
CA VAL A 655 9.34 -15.30 -14.09
C VAL A 655 10.09 -16.36 -13.29
N SER A 656 10.99 -15.94 -12.40
CA SER A 656 11.81 -16.84 -11.57
C SER A 656 11.66 -16.50 -10.08
N ALA A 657 11.65 -17.51 -9.22
CA ALA A 657 11.55 -17.33 -7.77
C ALA A 657 12.93 -17.34 -7.11
N PHE A 658 13.49 -16.14 -6.89
CA PHE A 658 14.79 -15.95 -6.25
C PHE A 658 14.75 -16.33 -4.76
N ARG A 659 13.71 -15.88 -4.04
CA ARG A 659 13.47 -16.21 -2.63
C ARG A 659 11.99 -16.46 -2.39
N ILE A 660 11.67 -17.58 -1.77
CA ILE A 660 10.36 -17.88 -1.18
C ILE A 660 10.60 -18.06 0.32
N THR A 661 9.86 -17.36 1.16
CA THR A 661 10.06 -17.40 2.62
C THR A 661 9.35 -18.59 3.28
N GLN A 662 8.05 -18.79 2.99
CA GLN A 662 7.24 -19.86 3.59
C GLN A 662 6.51 -20.74 2.57
N PHE A 663 5.79 -20.12 1.62
CA PHE A 663 4.86 -20.81 0.73
C PHE A 663 5.05 -20.37 -0.72
N ALA A 664 4.82 -21.29 -1.66
CA ALA A 664 4.82 -21.01 -3.09
C ALA A 664 4.01 -19.75 -3.44
N GLN A 665 4.57 -18.90 -4.28
CA GLN A 665 4.06 -17.55 -4.52
C GLN A 665 3.16 -17.49 -5.76
N PRO A 666 1.85 -17.23 -5.62
CA PRO A 666 0.98 -16.93 -6.75
C PRO A 666 1.26 -15.53 -7.30
N TYR A 667 1.43 -15.44 -8.62
CA TYR A 667 1.72 -14.20 -9.35
C TYR A 667 0.81 -14.03 -10.58
N ALA A 668 0.73 -12.80 -11.05
CA ALA A 668 0.07 -12.43 -12.29
C ALA A 668 1.04 -11.66 -13.21
N VAL A 669 0.86 -11.83 -14.52
CA VAL A 669 1.62 -11.10 -15.55
C VAL A 669 0.64 -10.50 -16.54
N ALA A 670 0.85 -9.24 -16.92
CA ALA A 670 0.14 -8.58 -18.02
C ALA A 670 1.16 -8.04 -19.04
N TRP A 671 0.84 -8.07 -20.33
CA TRP A 671 1.69 -7.51 -21.39
C TRP A 671 0.89 -6.76 -22.46
N ARG A 672 1.52 -5.78 -23.10
CA ARG A 672 0.96 -5.04 -24.25
C ARG A 672 2.06 -4.57 -25.20
N ILE A 673 1.83 -4.74 -26.50
CA ILE A 673 2.64 -4.27 -27.63
C ILE A 673 1.94 -3.09 -28.30
N LEU A 674 2.64 -1.96 -28.41
CA LEU A 674 2.13 -0.74 -29.07
C LEU A 674 2.72 -0.53 -30.47
#